data_AF-A0ABD1VU15-F1
#
_entry.id   AF-A0ABD1VU15-F1
#
_cell.length_a   1.000
_cell.length_b   1.000
_cell.length_c   1.000
_cell.angle_alpha   90.00
_cell.angle_beta   90.00
_cell.angle_gamma   90.00
#
_symmetry.space_group_name_H-M   'P 1'
#
loop_
_entity.id
_entity.type
_entity.pdbx_description
1 polymer ?
#
loop_
_entity_poly.entity_id
_entity_poly.type
_entity_poly.pdbx_seq_one_letter_code
_entity_poly.pdbx_strand_id
1 'polypeptide(L)'
;MASLKSRLEHSVTPIALRSYLAEFISTFLFVFAAVGATMSSRKMMPDAASDSSSLVAISIANVFALSVAVYISANISGGHVNPAVTFGMAVGGHISIPMAIFYSISQMFGSVMACLLLRSTTAGQHVPTHAIAHEMTGFGAAVLEGVMTFALVYTVYVASNLRPVSAGAIGPLAIGLIAGANVLASGPFTGGAMNPAYAFGSAIIGGSFKNQAVYWVGPLIGAAIAGILHDNVVFPAPVPDSFRGSAHGFYAPESDGAGPAAPTRGDIFLERHISLEASTTVLSENKETNKKKKNKEKGFKVSSYIIHSCYGCGAPLQTSECDAPGYVDPETYNLKKKHRQLRTVLCGRCRLLSHGHMITAVGGNGGYSGGKQFVTAEELREKLSHLRHEKALIVKLVDIVDFNGSFLARVRDLAGANPIILVVTKVDLLPKGTDLNCVGDWVVEATMKKRLNVLSVHLTSSKSLVGIAGVVSEIQKEKKGRDVYILGSANVGKSAFINAVLKMMSYKDPVAAAARKYKPIQSAVPGTTLGPIQIDAFLSGGKLYDTPGVHLHHRQAAVIHSEDLPALAPQSRIRGRSFPNPQIPLDKLTADRLKSNGLNGLSIFWGGLVRVDVMKVLPETLLTFYGPKSLQIHIVPTEEADEFYQLCGLSHSSNIKWCGMDKESPPTTHQYQKGKGKL
;
A
#
# COMPACT_ATOMS: atom_id res chain seq x y z
N MET A 1 5.28 2.80 -28.56
CA MET A 1 3.87 3.26 -28.58
C MET A 1 3.00 2.10 -29.03
N ALA A 2 1.93 1.77 -28.30
CA ALA A 2 0.96 0.76 -28.72
C ALA A 2 0.22 1.23 -29.99
N SER A 3 0.00 0.34 -30.96
CA SER A 3 -0.75 0.64 -32.18
C SER A 3 -2.18 1.08 -31.86
N LEU A 4 -2.76 1.98 -32.67
CA LEU A 4 -4.18 2.39 -32.55
C LEU A 4 -5.10 1.15 -32.52
N LYS A 5 -4.76 0.12 -33.29
CA LYS A 5 -5.48 -1.15 -33.34
C LYS A 5 -5.50 -1.86 -31.98
N SER A 6 -4.36 -1.94 -31.28
CA SER A 6 -4.31 -2.59 -29.97
C SER A 6 -5.04 -1.77 -28.91
N ARG A 7 -5.00 -0.42 -28.98
CA ARG A 7 -5.82 0.43 -28.11
C ARG A 7 -7.32 0.21 -28.33
N LEU A 8 -7.73 0.00 -29.57
CA LEU A 8 -9.12 -0.32 -29.92
C LEU A 8 -9.52 -1.69 -29.39
N GLU A 9 -8.68 -2.71 -29.58
CA GLU A 9 -8.92 -4.07 -29.07
C GLU A 9 -9.07 -4.10 -27.54
N HIS A 10 -8.24 -3.34 -26.81
CA HIS A 10 -8.38 -3.17 -25.35
C HIS A 10 -9.71 -2.51 -24.94
N SER A 11 -10.24 -1.62 -25.78
CA SER A 11 -11.46 -0.86 -25.51
C SER A 11 -12.74 -1.69 -25.72
N VAL A 12 -12.66 -2.90 -26.26
CA VAL A 12 -13.81 -3.80 -26.46
C VAL A 12 -13.73 -5.04 -25.55
N THR A 13 -12.84 -5.01 -24.55
CA THR A 13 -12.73 -6.10 -23.58
C THR A 13 -13.95 -6.17 -22.66
N PRO A 14 -14.26 -7.33 -22.05
CA PRO A 14 -15.35 -7.46 -21.08
C PRO A 14 -15.24 -6.51 -19.88
N ILE A 15 -14.01 -6.16 -19.48
CA ILE A 15 -13.75 -5.19 -18.42
C ILE A 15 -14.13 -3.78 -18.88
N ALA A 16 -13.70 -3.37 -20.07
CA ALA A 16 -14.07 -2.08 -20.65
C ALA A 16 -15.60 -1.95 -20.80
N LEU A 17 -16.29 -3.01 -21.26
CA LEU A 17 -17.74 -3.02 -21.38
C LEU A 17 -18.46 -2.85 -20.03
N ARG A 18 -17.92 -3.45 -18.96
CA ARG A 18 -18.44 -3.23 -17.59
C ARG A 18 -18.26 -1.78 -17.15
N SER A 19 -17.15 -1.16 -17.49
CA SER A 19 -16.91 0.26 -17.19
C SER A 19 -17.88 1.18 -17.96
N TYR A 20 -18.18 0.87 -19.24
CA TYR A 20 -19.18 1.61 -20.02
C TYR A 20 -20.59 1.50 -19.42
N LEU A 21 -20.96 0.31 -18.96
CA LEU A 21 -22.22 0.10 -18.27
C LEU A 21 -22.26 0.86 -16.94
N ALA A 22 -21.16 0.88 -16.19
CA ALA A 22 -21.07 1.64 -14.95
C ALA A 22 -21.26 3.14 -15.21
N GLU A 23 -20.60 3.72 -16.21
CA GLU A 23 -20.77 5.13 -16.63
C GLU A 23 -22.20 5.44 -17.08
N PHE A 24 -22.85 4.52 -17.80
CA PHE A 24 -24.26 4.66 -18.17
C PHE A 24 -25.16 4.73 -16.93
N ILE A 25 -25.03 3.75 -16.02
CA ILE A 25 -25.88 3.65 -14.81
C ILE A 25 -25.65 4.85 -13.89
N SER A 26 -24.40 5.23 -13.63
CA SER A 26 -24.09 6.34 -12.72
C SER A 26 -24.53 7.69 -13.31
N THR A 27 -24.34 7.93 -14.61
CA THR A 27 -24.83 9.14 -15.27
C THR A 27 -26.36 9.19 -15.28
N PHE A 28 -27.02 8.05 -15.52
CA PHE A 28 -28.48 7.95 -15.43
C PHE A 28 -28.98 8.38 -14.04
N LEU A 29 -28.40 7.82 -12.96
CA LEU A 29 -28.83 8.13 -11.59
C LEU A 29 -28.57 9.59 -11.22
N PHE A 30 -27.40 10.14 -11.60
CA PHE A 30 -27.08 11.55 -11.38
C PHE A 30 -28.10 12.47 -12.06
N VAL A 31 -28.30 12.29 -13.37
CA VAL A 31 -29.20 13.13 -14.17
C VAL A 31 -30.64 12.98 -13.73
N PHE A 32 -31.08 11.75 -13.40
CA PHE A 32 -32.44 11.51 -12.91
C PHE A 32 -32.73 12.31 -11.64
N ALA A 33 -31.81 12.30 -10.68
CA ALA A 33 -31.98 13.06 -9.44
C ALA A 33 -31.86 14.58 -9.65
N ALA A 34 -30.89 15.04 -10.45
CA ALA A 34 -30.65 16.47 -10.67
C ALA A 34 -31.76 17.16 -11.49
N VAL A 35 -32.18 16.54 -12.61
CA VAL A 35 -33.34 17.01 -13.40
C VAL A 35 -34.62 16.85 -12.60
N GLY A 36 -34.80 15.71 -11.92
CA GLY A 36 -35.98 15.43 -11.10
C GLY A 36 -36.18 16.45 -9.98
N ALA A 37 -35.11 16.88 -9.31
CA ALA A 37 -35.16 17.95 -8.31
C ALA A 37 -35.63 19.29 -8.91
N THR A 38 -35.15 19.63 -10.10
CA THR A 38 -35.57 20.84 -10.82
C THR A 38 -37.05 20.76 -11.21
N MET A 39 -37.52 19.61 -11.71
CA MET A 39 -38.93 19.39 -12.04
C MET A 39 -39.83 19.43 -10.80
N SER A 40 -39.39 18.80 -9.71
CA SER A 40 -40.09 18.82 -8.42
C SER A 40 -40.25 20.24 -7.89
N SER A 41 -39.17 21.03 -7.92
CA SER A 41 -39.19 22.42 -7.49
C SER A 41 -40.15 23.28 -8.32
N ARG A 42 -40.15 23.13 -9.65
CA ARG A 42 -41.11 23.84 -10.53
C ARG A 42 -42.56 23.46 -10.25
N LYS A 43 -42.82 22.19 -9.92
CA LYS A 43 -44.17 21.72 -9.58
C LYS A 43 -44.67 22.28 -8.25
N MET A 44 -43.79 22.37 -7.24
CA MET A 44 -44.15 22.91 -5.93
C MET A 44 -44.29 24.43 -5.94
N MET A 45 -43.59 25.12 -6.84
CA MET A 45 -43.53 26.57 -6.90
C MET A 45 -43.68 27.06 -8.37
N PRO A 46 -44.87 26.92 -8.97
CA PRO A 46 -45.10 27.22 -10.39
C PRO A 46 -44.91 28.71 -10.76
N ASP A 47 -45.14 29.62 -9.80
CA ASP A 47 -45.06 31.08 -10.01
C ASP A 47 -43.76 31.72 -9.45
N ALA A 48 -42.88 30.92 -8.86
CA ALA A 48 -41.63 31.39 -8.27
C ALA A 48 -40.52 31.48 -9.32
N ALA A 49 -40.49 32.58 -10.07
CA ALA A 49 -39.31 32.91 -10.86
C ALA A 49 -38.14 33.19 -9.90
N SER A 50 -37.12 32.31 -9.91
CA SER A 50 -35.81 32.49 -9.27
C SER A 50 -35.79 32.61 -7.72
N ASP A 51 -36.58 31.80 -7.01
CA ASP A 51 -36.48 31.75 -5.55
C ASP A 51 -35.17 31.09 -5.07
N SER A 52 -34.54 31.72 -4.08
CA SER A 52 -33.26 31.26 -3.49
C SER A 52 -33.39 29.86 -2.88
N SER A 53 -34.58 29.49 -2.40
CA SER A 53 -34.89 28.17 -1.83
C SER A 53 -34.84 27.05 -2.90
N SER A 54 -35.35 27.32 -4.10
CA SER A 54 -35.30 26.40 -5.24
C SER A 54 -33.86 26.13 -5.67
N LEU A 55 -33.06 27.20 -5.78
CA LEU A 55 -31.64 27.10 -6.15
C LEU A 55 -30.85 26.25 -5.15
N VAL A 56 -31.09 26.44 -3.84
CA VAL A 56 -30.45 25.65 -2.78
C VAL A 56 -30.88 24.19 -2.85
N ALA A 57 -32.17 23.89 -3.06
CA ALA A 57 -32.65 22.52 -3.18
C ALA A 57 -32.04 21.80 -4.39
N ILE A 58 -31.97 22.47 -5.55
CA ILE A 58 -31.35 21.93 -6.76
C ILE A 58 -29.85 21.70 -6.56
N SER A 59 -29.15 22.63 -5.90
CA SER A 59 -27.73 22.47 -5.56
C SER A 59 -27.50 21.26 -4.65
N ILE A 60 -28.27 21.12 -3.57
CA ILE A 60 -28.16 19.98 -2.64
C ILE A 60 -28.42 18.65 -3.35
N ALA A 61 -29.41 18.60 -4.25
CA ALA A 61 -29.65 17.43 -5.07
C ALA A 61 -28.45 17.09 -5.96
N ASN A 62 -27.82 18.09 -6.58
CA ASN A 62 -26.59 17.90 -7.36
C ASN A 62 -25.42 17.39 -6.50
N VAL A 63 -25.24 17.92 -5.27
CA VAL A 63 -24.23 17.42 -4.33
C VAL A 63 -24.40 15.93 -4.10
N PHE A 64 -25.58 15.51 -3.62
CA PHE A 64 -25.81 14.11 -3.25
C PHE A 64 -25.79 13.19 -4.48
N ALA A 65 -26.46 13.60 -5.56
CA ALA A 65 -26.56 12.79 -6.76
C ALA A 65 -25.19 12.54 -7.39
N LEU A 66 -24.36 13.59 -7.53
CA LEU A 66 -23.04 13.45 -8.12
C LEU A 66 -22.10 12.67 -7.20
N SER A 67 -22.13 12.93 -5.89
CA SER A 67 -21.32 12.17 -4.92
C SER A 67 -21.64 10.68 -4.94
N VAL A 68 -22.91 10.32 -4.95
CA VAL A 68 -23.33 8.90 -5.01
C VAL A 68 -22.96 8.29 -6.35
N ALA A 69 -23.22 8.98 -7.46
CA ALA A 69 -22.91 8.49 -8.80
C ALA A 69 -21.41 8.19 -8.97
N VAL A 70 -20.54 9.08 -8.52
CA VAL A 70 -19.09 8.87 -8.51
C VAL A 70 -18.72 7.74 -7.55
N TYR A 71 -19.26 7.73 -6.33
CA TYR A 71 -18.93 6.70 -5.32
C TYR A 71 -19.21 5.28 -5.81
N ILE A 72 -20.37 5.03 -6.43
CA ILE A 72 -20.76 3.69 -6.88
C ILE A 72 -19.99 3.22 -8.11
N SER A 73 -19.46 4.15 -8.92
CA SER A 73 -18.78 3.84 -10.18
C SER A 73 -17.26 3.97 -10.12
N ALA A 74 -16.71 4.61 -9.08
CA ALA A 74 -15.28 4.87 -8.90
C ALA A 74 -14.41 3.61 -9.06
N ASN A 75 -14.80 2.49 -8.45
CA ASN A 75 -14.02 1.23 -8.49
C ASN A 75 -14.17 0.46 -9.82
N ILE A 76 -15.09 0.86 -10.70
CA ILE A 76 -15.40 0.13 -11.94
C ILE A 76 -14.95 0.91 -13.18
N SER A 77 -15.27 2.20 -13.25
CA SER A 77 -14.97 3.06 -14.40
C SER A 77 -14.07 4.24 -14.07
N GLY A 78 -13.82 4.53 -12.79
CA GLY A 78 -13.24 5.79 -12.32
C GLY A 78 -14.28 6.87 -12.00
N GLY A 79 -15.55 6.62 -12.31
CA GLY A 79 -16.68 7.48 -11.99
C GLY A 79 -16.61 8.86 -12.63
N HIS A 80 -16.43 8.92 -13.95
CA HIS A 80 -16.31 10.18 -14.67
C HIS A 80 -17.65 10.91 -14.79
N VAL A 81 -18.72 10.18 -15.12
CA VAL A 81 -20.14 10.62 -15.20
C VAL A 81 -20.39 11.88 -16.04
N ASN A 82 -19.39 12.31 -16.80
CA ASN A 82 -19.32 13.60 -17.45
C ASN A 82 -18.31 13.55 -18.62
N PRO A 83 -18.73 13.88 -19.86
CA PRO A 83 -17.83 13.92 -21.01
C PRO A 83 -16.69 14.91 -20.85
N ALA A 84 -16.89 16.04 -20.15
CA ALA A 84 -15.83 17.00 -19.88
C ALA A 84 -14.78 16.44 -18.91
N VAL A 85 -15.19 15.76 -17.84
CA VAL A 85 -14.26 15.05 -16.93
C VAL A 85 -13.48 13.99 -17.72
N THR A 86 -14.20 13.19 -18.53
CA THR A 86 -13.58 12.15 -19.37
C THR A 86 -12.57 12.72 -20.35
N PHE A 87 -12.88 13.86 -20.96
CA PHE A 87 -11.99 14.57 -21.86
C PHE A 87 -10.75 15.11 -21.12
N GLY A 88 -10.93 15.73 -19.95
CA GLY A 88 -9.82 16.19 -19.10
C GLY A 88 -8.86 15.05 -18.75
N MET A 89 -9.41 13.91 -18.30
CA MET A 89 -8.64 12.70 -17.99
C MET A 89 -7.90 12.14 -19.22
N ALA A 90 -8.50 12.25 -20.42
CA ALA A 90 -7.85 11.82 -21.66
C ALA A 90 -6.70 12.75 -22.05
N VAL A 91 -6.88 14.06 -21.87
CA VAL A 91 -5.83 15.08 -22.10
C VAL A 91 -4.64 14.88 -21.16
N GLY A 92 -4.88 14.56 -19.88
CA GLY A 92 -3.82 14.21 -18.93
C GLY A 92 -3.22 12.80 -19.12
N GLY A 93 -3.73 12.01 -20.07
CA GLY A 93 -3.19 10.68 -20.37
C GLY A 93 -3.63 9.56 -19.41
N HIS A 94 -4.64 9.80 -18.58
CA HIS A 94 -5.17 8.82 -17.61
C HIS A 94 -6.17 7.82 -18.22
N ILE A 95 -6.72 8.11 -19.41
CA ILE A 95 -7.59 7.21 -20.18
C ILE A 95 -7.21 7.24 -21.66
N SER A 96 -7.39 6.12 -22.36
CA SER A 96 -7.14 6.06 -23.81
C SER A 96 -8.24 6.81 -24.58
N ILE A 97 -7.88 7.41 -25.72
CA ILE A 97 -8.83 8.16 -26.57
C ILE A 97 -10.04 7.30 -26.98
N PRO A 98 -9.89 6.03 -27.43
CA PRO A 98 -11.06 5.23 -27.78
C PRO A 98 -11.99 4.95 -26.59
N MET A 99 -11.44 4.65 -25.41
CA MET A 99 -12.23 4.49 -24.18
C MET A 99 -12.97 5.77 -23.80
N ALA A 100 -12.32 6.94 -23.93
CA ALA A 100 -12.93 8.23 -23.64
C ALA A 100 -14.16 8.53 -24.54
N ILE A 101 -14.10 8.12 -25.82
CA ILE A 101 -15.23 8.22 -26.75
C ILE A 101 -16.38 7.32 -26.29
N PHE A 102 -16.11 6.05 -25.97
CA PHE A 102 -17.15 5.14 -25.50
C PHE A 102 -17.78 5.57 -24.17
N TYR A 103 -16.98 6.09 -23.24
CA TYR A 103 -17.48 6.68 -22.00
C TYR A 103 -18.44 7.84 -22.29
N SER A 104 -18.04 8.77 -23.16
CA SER A 104 -18.86 9.93 -23.52
C SER A 104 -20.20 9.51 -24.14
N ILE A 105 -20.18 8.49 -25.01
CA ILE A 105 -21.39 7.92 -25.62
C ILE A 105 -22.29 7.29 -24.53
N SER A 106 -21.73 6.45 -23.66
CA SER A 106 -22.48 5.81 -22.57
C SER A 106 -23.11 6.83 -21.61
N GLN A 107 -22.37 7.89 -21.26
CA GLN A 107 -22.86 8.98 -20.41
C GLN A 107 -24.03 9.72 -21.08
N MET A 108 -23.92 10.04 -22.36
CA MET A 108 -25.00 10.68 -23.13
C MET A 108 -26.26 9.81 -23.18
N PHE A 109 -26.12 8.51 -23.44
CA PHE A 109 -27.25 7.58 -23.42
C PHE A 109 -27.90 7.49 -22.03
N GLY A 110 -27.10 7.42 -20.96
CA GLY A 110 -27.59 7.40 -19.59
C GLY A 110 -28.41 8.65 -19.26
N SER A 111 -27.90 9.82 -19.65
CA SER A 111 -28.59 11.11 -19.47
C SER A 111 -29.92 11.18 -20.23
N VAL A 112 -29.94 10.77 -21.51
CA VAL A 112 -31.17 10.78 -22.33
C VAL A 112 -32.22 9.84 -21.72
N MET A 113 -31.82 8.64 -21.29
CA MET A 113 -32.75 7.67 -20.71
C MET A 113 -33.32 8.16 -19.38
N ALA A 114 -32.52 8.84 -18.55
CA ALA A 114 -32.99 9.45 -17.31
C ALA A 114 -34.06 10.51 -17.57
N CYS A 115 -33.80 11.44 -18.49
CA CYS A 115 -34.74 12.48 -18.87
C CYS A 115 -36.01 11.90 -19.52
N LEU A 116 -35.88 10.87 -20.37
CA LEU A 116 -37.01 10.18 -20.99
C LEU A 116 -37.92 9.53 -19.94
N LEU A 117 -37.32 8.83 -18.96
CA LEU A 117 -38.07 8.21 -17.87
C LEU A 117 -38.77 9.25 -16.99
N LEU A 118 -38.12 10.38 -16.69
CA LEU A 118 -38.77 11.48 -15.97
C LEU A 118 -39.96 12.02 -16.76
N ARG A 119 -39.79 12.28 -18.06
CA ARG A 119 -40.87 12.78 -18.93
C ARG A 119 -42.05 11.80 -19.00
N SER A 120 -41.80 10.49 -19.03
CA SER A 120 -42.86 9.49 -19.11
C SER A 120 -43.59 9.27 -17.78
N THR A 121 -42.89 9.38 -16.65
CA THR A 121 -43.45 9.13 -15.32
C THR A 121 -44.10 10.36 -14.69
N THR A 122 -43.71 11.57 -15.09
CA THR A 122 -44.23 12.83 -14.55
C THR A 122 -45.17 13.52 -15.54
N ALA A 123 -46.35 12.91 -15.76
CA ALA A 123 -47.34 13.40 -16.70
C ALA A 123 -47.68 14.89 -16.47
N GLY A 124 -47.67 15.67 -17.55
CA GLY A 124 -47.95 17.11 -17.53
C GLY A 124 -46.80 18.00 -17.05
N GLN A 125 -45.61 17.46 -16.81
CA GLN A 125 -44.41 18.23 -16.47
C GLN A 125 -43.40 18.25 -17.63
N HIS A 126 -42.81 19.42 -17.89
CA HIS A 126 -41.78 19.57 -18.91
C HIS A 126 -40.39 19.34 -18.31
N VAL A 127 -39.56 18.57 -19.03
CA VAL A 127 -38.14 18.42 -18.68
C VAL A 127 -37.44 19.76 -18.89
N PRO A 128 -36.81 20.34 -17.85
CA PRO A 128 -36.10 21.61 -17.96
C PRO A 128 -34.92 21.47 -18.92
N THR A 129 -34.69 22.49 -19.75
CA THR A 129 -33.46 22.63 -20.54
C THR A 129 -32.55 23.65 -19.88
N HIS A 130 -31.24 23.45 -19.99
CA HIS A 130 -30.29 24.47 -19.58
C HIS A 130 -30.36 25.65 -20.54
N ALA A 131 -30.38 26.86 -19.99
CA ALA A 131 -30.46 28.09 -20.75
C ALA A 131 -29.55 29.14 -20.12
N ILE A 132 -29.17 30.11 -20.95
CA ILE A 132 -28.37 31.26 -20.55
C ILE A 132 -29.34 32.38 -20.17
N ALA A 133 -29.05 33.09 -19.08
CA ALA A 133 -29.78 34.28 -18.66
C ALA A 133 -29.82 35.32 -19.80
N HIS A 134 -30.95 36.03 -19.91
CA HIS A 134 -31.19 36.97 -21.00
C HIS A 134 -30.14 38.10 -21.08
N GLU A 135 -29.56 38.45 -19.93
CA GLU A 135 -28.54 39.50 -19.80
C GLU A 135 -27.12 39.04 -20.17
N MET A 136 -26.92 37.74 -20.43
CA MET A 136 -25.59 37.17 -20.61
C MET A 136 -25.34 36.71 -22.06
N THR A 137 -24.13 37.01 -22.56
CA THR A 137 -23.68 36.56 -23.88
C THR A 137 -23.31 35.09 -23.87
N GLY A 138 -23.40 34.42 -25.04
CA GLY A 138 -22.95 33.04 -25.18
C GLY A 138 -21.47 32.83 -24.84
N PHE A 139 -20.62 33.83 -25.13
CA PHE A 139 -19.21 33.80 -24.74
C PHE A 139 -19.03 33.87 -23.22
N GLY A 140 -19.68 34.82 -22.55
CA GLY A 140 -19.63 34.95 -21.09
C GLY A 140 -20.12 33.68 -20.40
N ALA A 141 -21.19 33.07 -20.94
CA ALA A 141 -21.69 31.78 -20.49
C ALA A 141 -20.67 30.64 -20.63
N ALA A 142 -19.98 30.58 -21.77
CA ALA A 142 -18.98 29.55 -22.03
C ALA A 142 -17.76 29.70 -21.10
N VAL A 143 -17.34 30.94 -20.82
CA VAL A 143 -16.27 31.22 -19.86
C VAL A 143 -16.70 30.78 -18.45
N LEU A 144 -17.90 31.15 -18.01
CA LEU A 144 -18.42 30.79 -16.69
C LEU A 144 -18.51 29.26 -16.53
N GLU A 145 -19.13 28.56 -17.48
CA GLU A 145 -19.19 27.10 -17.52
C GLU A 145 -17.79 26.47 -17.53
N GLY A 146 -16.85 27.04 -18.29
CA GLY A 146 -15.46 26.57 -18.33
C GLY A 146 -14.73 26.70 -16.99
N VAL A 147 -14.85 27.84 -16.30
CA VAL A 147 -14.21 28.05 -14.98
C VAL A 147 -14.75 27.08 -13.94
N MET A 148 -16.06 26.85 -13.93
CA MET A 148 -16.68 25.90 -13.00
C MET A 148 -16.30 24.45 -13.32
N THR A 149 -16.29 24.07 -14.60
CA THR A 149 -15.81 22.74 -15.00
C THR A 149 -14.33 22.57 -14.68
N PHE A 150 -13.50 23.61 -14.82
CA PHE A 150 -12.12 23.56 -14.36
C PHE A 150 -12.06 23.24 -12.86
N ALA A 151 -12.82 23.93 -12.02
CA ALA A 151 -12.85 23.67 -10.58
C ALA A 151 -13.33 22.24 -10.25
N LEU A 152 -14.35 21.75 -10.95
CA LEU A 152 -14.86 20.38 -10.83
C LEU A 152 -13.80 19.35 -11.24
N VAL A 153 -13.23 19.48 -12.44
CA VAL A 153 -12.25 18.53 -12.98
C VAL A 153 -10.96 18.56 -12.18
N TYR A 154 -10.49 19.74 -11.76
CA TYR A 154 -9.33 19.85 -10.88
C TYR A 154 -9.58 19.15 -9.54
N THR A 155 -10.80 19.25 -8.98
CA THR A 155 -11.19 18.50 -7.78
C THR A 155 -11.20 16.99 -8.04
N VAL A 156 -11.67 16.52 -9.20
CA VAL A 156 -11.60 15.10 -9.60
C VAL A 156 -10.14 14.63 -9.65
N TYR A 157 -9.25 15.41 -10.26
CA TYR A 157 -7.82 15.10 -10.31
C TYR A 157 -7.20 14.98 -8.92
N VAL A 158 -7.44 15.96 -8.05
CA VAL A 158 -6.94 15.92 -6.67
C VAL A 158 -7.55 14.76 -5.90
N ALA A 159 -8.85 14.52 -6.03
CA ALA A 159 -9.57 13.43 -5.36
C ALA A 159 -9.08 12.04 -5.81
N SER A 160 -8.80 11.86 -7.11
CA SER A 160 -8.21 10.63 -7.66
C SER A 160 -6.76 10.43 -7.22
N ASN A 161 -6.05 11.51 -6.85
CA ASN A 161 -4.69 11.48 -6.31
C ASN A 161 -4.63 11.50 -4.77
N LEU A 162 -5.77 11.65 -4.07
CA LEU A 162 -5.81 11.47 -2.63
C LEU A 162 -5.42 10.02 -2.32
N ARG A 163 -4.38 9.84 -1.50
CA ARG A 163 -3.87 8.52 -1.14
C ARG A 163 -5.01 7.63 -0.62
N PRO A 164 -5.00 6.31 -0.90
CA PRO A 164 -6.09 5.38 -0.52
C PRO A 164 -6.47 5.37 0.97
N VAL A 165 -5.62 5.93 1.84
CA VAL A 165 -5.80 5.97 3.29
C VAL A 165 -6.84 7.02 3.74
N SER A 166 -7.12 8.06 2.93
CA SER A 166 -8.12 9.09 3.22
C SER A 166 -9.28 9.13 2.21
N ALA A 167 -9.15 8.46 1.08
CA ALA A 167 -10.17 8.38 0.03
C ALA A 167 -11.27 7.35 0.35
N GLY A 168 -11.82 7.39 1.56
CA GLY A 168 -13.18 6.91 1.78
C GLY A 168 -14.18 7.80 1.00
N ALA A 169 -15.47 7.74 1.35
CA ALA A 169 -16.53 8.56 0.73
C ALA A 169 -16.20 10.07 0.58
N ILE A 170 -15.15 10.59 1.24
CA ILE A 170 -14.62 11.96 1.16
C ILE A 170 -14.30 12.40 -0.28
N GLY A 171 -13.66 11.57 -1.11
CA GLY A 171 -13.30 11.97 -2.49
C GLY A 171 -14.54 12.24 -3.36
N PRO A 172 -15.44 11.26 -3.51
CA PRO A 172 -16.74 11.46 -4.17
C PRO A 172 -17.60 12.55 -3.51
N LEU A 173 -17.54 12.68 -2.19
CA LEU A 173 -18.24 13.76 -1.47
C LEU A 173 -17.70 15.15 -1.88
N ALA A 174 -16.39 15.33 -1.93
CA ALA A 174 -15.76 16.59 -2.35
C ALA A 174 -16.14 16.96 -3.80
N ILE A 175 -16.19 15.96 -4.70
CA ILE A 175 -16.62 16.15 -6.10
C ILE A 175 -18.07 16.63 -6.18
N GLY A 176 -18.98 16.06 -5.39
CA GLY A 176 -20.37 16.55 -5.32
C GLY A 176 -20.48 17.93 -4.68
N LEU A 177 -19.74 18.19 -3.59
CA LEU A 177 -19.76 19.49 -2.90
C LEU A 177 -19.30 20.63 -3.82
N ILE A 178 -18.23 20.46 -4.60
CA ILE A 178 -17.79 21.49 -5.54
C ILE A 178 -18.81 21.70 -6.67
N ALA A 179 -19.44 20.63 -7.17
CA ALA A 179 -20.50 20.75 -8.17
C ALA A 179 -21.71 21.52 -7.61
N GLY A 180 -22.16 21.20 -6.40
CA GLY A 180 -23.23 21.94 -5.75
C GLY A 180 -22.90 23.41 -5.51
N ALA A 181 -21.68 23.71 -5.05
CA ALA A 181 -21.20 25.08 -4.88
C ALA A 181 -21.22 25.85 -6.21
N ASN A 182 -20.79 25.21 -7.30
CA ASN A 182 -20.85 25.80 -8.64
C ASN A 182 -22.29 26.01 -9.12
N VAL A 183 -23.23 25.08 -8.82
CA VAL A 183 -24.66 25.28 -9.11
C VAL A 183 -25.23 26.47 -8.34
N LEU A 184 -24.85 26.67 -7.08
CA LEU A 184 -25.25 27.88 -6.34
C LEU A 184 -24.71 29.16 -6.99
N ALA A 185 -23.46 29.12 -7.46
CA ALA A 185 -22.79 30.28 -8.04
C ALA A 185 -23.34 30.65 -9.43
N SER A 186 -23.75 29.66 -10.23
CA SER A 186 -24.07 29.84 -11.66
C SER A 186 -25.48 29.48 -12.09
N GLY A 187 -26.26 28.83 -11.23
CA GLY A 187 -27.61 28.37 -11.54
C GLY A 187 -28.49 29.45 -12.16
N PRO A 188 -28.54 30.68 -11.61
CA PRO A 188 -29.31 31.79 -12.20
C PRO A 188 -28.79 32.26 -13.57
N PHE A 189 -27.53 32.00 -13.92
CA PHE A 189 -26.88 32.52 -15.12
C PHE A 189 -26.85 31.51 -16.28
N THR A 190 -26.43 30.27 -16.05
CA THR A 190 -26.30 29.23 -17.08
C THR A 190 -27.07 27.95 -16.77
N GLY A 191 -27.65 27.85 -15.58
CA GLY A 191 -28.17 26.59 -15.03
C GLY A 191 -27.09 25.66 -14.47
N GLY A 192 -25.81 26.07 -14.47
CA GLY A 192 -24.70 25.35 -13.84
C GLY A 192 -24.55 23.90 -14.30
N ALA A 193 -24.45 23.67 -15.61
CA ALA A 193 -24.44 22.30 -16.13
C ALA A 193 -23.13 21.57 -15.84
N MET A 194 -21.99 22.21 -16.16
CA MET A 194 -20.61 21.71 -16.07
C MET A 194 -20.34 20.37 -16.77
N ASN A 195 -21.36 19.80 -17.40
CA ASN A 195 -21.43 18.43 -17.87
C ASN A 195 -22.19 18.39 -19.21
N PRO A 196 -21.48 18.15 -20.33
CA PRO A 196 -22.11 18.11 -21.65
C PRO A 196 -23.19 17.04 -21.77
N ALA A 197 -23.04 15.87 -21.14
CA ALA A 197 -24.06 14.82 -21.16
C ALA A 197 -25.33 15.27 -20.44
N TYR A 198 -25.18 15.88 -19.26
CA TYR A 198 -26.29 16.40 -18.46
C TYR A 198 -27.11 17.45 -19.22
N ALA A 199 -26.44 18.41 -19.85
CA ALA A 199 -27.08 19.40 -20.70
C ALA A 199 -27.73 18.77 -21.94
N PHE A 200 -27.07 17.79 -22.55
CA PHE A 200 -27.52 17.16 -23.80
C PHE A 200 -28.76 16.28 -23.62
N GLY A 201 -28.82 15.43 -22.59
CA GLY A 201 -29.99 14.58 -22.35
C GLY A 201 -31.25 15.40 -22.08
N SER A 202 -31.10 16.47 -21.30
CA SER A 202 -32.16 17.44 -21.03
C SER A 202 -32.59 18.19 -22.30
N ALA A 203 -31.65 18.60 -23.15
CA ALA A 203 -31.94 19.27 -24.43
C ALA A 203 -32.71 18.38 -25.42
N ILE A 204 -32.31 17.10 -25.57
CA ILE A 204 -33.01 16.13 -26.43
C ILE A 204 -34.47 15.98 -25.99
N ILE A 205 -34.69 15.70 -24.71
CA ILE A 205 -36.03 15.35 -24.23
C ILE A 205 -36.88 16.59 -24.00
N GLY A 206 -36.28 17.72 -23.63
CA GLY A 206 -36.92 19.03 -23.52
C GLY A 206 -37.20 19.71 -24.86
N GLY A 207 -36.58 19.24 -25.96
CA GLY A 207 -36.87 19.70 -27.32
C GLY A 207 -36.26 21.05 -27.68
N SER A 208 -35.21 21.50 -26.99
CA SER A 208 -34.53 22.77 -27.27
C SER A 208 -33.01 22.62 -27.16
N PHE A 209 -32.31 23.00 -28.23
CA PHE A 209 -30.85 23.01 -28.32
C PHE A 209 -30.27 24.43 -28.34
N LYS A 210 -31.05 25.43 -27.92
CA LYS A 210 -30.60 26.82 -27.88
C LYS A 210 -29.32 26.93 -27.04
N ASN A 211 -28.30 27.56 -27.62
CA ASN A 211 -27.00 27.78 -26.99
C ASN A 211 -26.26 26.51 -26.54
N GLN A 212 -26.59 25.33 -27.07
CA GLN A 212 -25.99 24.07 -26.61
C GLN A 212 -24.46 24.05 -26.73
N ALA A 213 -23.90 24.76 -27.71
CA ALA A 213 -22.45 24.90 -27.89
C ALA A 213 -21.73 25.40 -26.64
N VAL A 214 -22.37 26.25 -25.83
CA VAL A 214 -21.81 26.77 -24.57
C VAL A 214 -21.50 25.64 -23.59
N TYR A 215 -22.42 24.68 -23.46
CA TYR A 215 -22.30 23.53 -22.56
C TYR A 215 -21.37 22.43 -23.07
N TRP A 216 -20.78 22.59 -24.25
CA TRP A 216 -19.72 21.73 -24.77
C TRP A 216 -18.38 22.46 -24.74
N VAL A 217 -18.30 23.63 -25.39
CA VAL A 217 -17.04 24.36 -25.60
C VAL A 217 -16.45 24.82 -24.27
N GLY A 218 -17.24 25.48 -23.41
CA GLY A 218 -16.78 25.96 -22.11
C GLY A 218 -16.24 24.82 -21.24
N PRO A 219 -17.07 23.81 -20.92
CA PRO A 219 -16.66 22.68 -20.11
C PRO A 219 -15.43 21.93 -20.64
N LEU A 220 -15.32 21.68 -21.95
CA LEU A 220 -14.18 20.97 -22.53
C LEU A 220 -12.88 21.77 -22.40
N ILE A 221 -12.91 23.08 -22.61
CA ILE A 221 -11.74 23.96 -22.44
C ILE A 221 -11.31 23.96 -20.97
N GLY A 222 -12.25 24.16 -20.04
CA GLY A 222 -11.98 24.14 -18.61
C GLY A 222 -11.36 22.82 -18.14
N ALA A 223 -11.89 21.69 -18.63
CA ALA A 223 -11.37 20.37 -18.33
C ALA A 223 -9.97 20.12 -18.89
N ALA A 224 -9.68 20.55 -20.11
CA ALA A 224 -8.34 20.42 -20.70
C ALA A 224 -7.30 21.22 -19.91
N ILE A 225 -7.63 22.46 -19.53
CA ILE A 225 -6.74 23.30 -18.72
C ILE A 225 -6.47 22.63 -17.37
N ALA A 226 -7.50 22.06 -16.72
CA ALA A 226 -7.34 21.35 -15.45
C ALA A 226 -6.40 20.14 -15.58
N GLY A 227 -6.57 19.32 -16.62
CA GLY A 227 -5.70 18.15 -16.85
C GLY A 227 -4.26 18.52 -17.14
N ILE A 228 -4.02 19.54 -17.98
CA ILE A 228 -2.67 20.01 -18.29
C ILE A 228 -1.99 20.60 -17.06
N LEU A 229 -2.68 21.46 -16.30
CA LEU A 229 -2.13 22.15 -15.15
C LEU A 229 -1.75 21.18 -14.03
N HIS A 230 -2.64 20.23 -13.73
CA HIS A 230 -2.40 19.25 -12.68
C HIS A 230 -1.16 18.40 -12.97
N ASP A 231 -1.08 17.82 -14.17
CA ASP A 231 -0.04 16.83 -14.50
C ASP A 231 1.31 17.42 -14.91
N ASN A 232 1.37 18.69 -15.33
CA ASN A 232 2.62 19.33 -15.78
C ASN A 232 3.19 20.36 -14.80
N VAL A 233 2.35 21.04 -14.02
CA VAL A 233 2.79 22.17 -13.17
C VAL A 233 2.78 21.78 -11.70
N VAL A 234 1.71 21.13 -11.23
CA VAL A 234 1.55 20.82 -9.80
C VAL A 234 2.18 19.47 -9.44
N PHE A 235 2.05 18.46 -10.32
CA PHE A 235 2.61 17.12 -10.14
C PHE A 235 3.30 16.62 -11.41
N PRO A 236 4.47 17.17 -11.79
CA PRO A 236 5.15 16.78 -13.02
C PRO A 236 5.44 15.28 -13.07
N ALA A 237 5.09 14.64 -14.19
CA ALA A 237 5.39 13.23 -14.44
C ALA A 237 6.92 12.98 -14.43
N PRO A 238 7.41 11.85 -13.89
CA PRO A 238 8.82 11.48 -13.99
C PRO A 238 9.23 11.36 -15.46
N VAL A 239 10.28 12.09 -15.86
CA VAL A 239 10.81 12.05 -17.22
C VAL A 239 11.23 10.61 -17.58
N PRO A 240 10.76 10.03 -18.71
CA PRO A 240 11.21 8.72 -19.15
C PRO A 240 12.70 8.72 -19.47
N ASP A 241 13.45 7.74 -18.96
CA ASP A 241 14.91 7.58 -19.10
C ASP A 241 15.44 7.40 -20.55
N SER A 242 14.59 7.55 -21.59
CA SER A 242 14.93 7.22 -22.98
C SER A 242 15.67 8.32 -23.76
N PHE A 243 16.07 9.43 -23.15
CA PHE A 243 16.79 10.53 -23.85
C PHE A 243 18.15 10.91 -23.23
N ARG A 244 18.70 10.13 -22.30
CA ARG A 244 20.11 10.29 -21.88
C ARG A 244 21.03 9.42 -22.74
N GLY A 245 21.15 9.79 -24.01
CA GLY A 245 22.12 9.23 -24.93
C GLY A 245 22.62 10.31 -25.88
N SER A 246 23.84 10.77 -25.66
CA SER A 246 24.68 11.59 -26.55
C SER A 246 24.32 13.09 -26.68
N ALA A 247 25.02 13.92 -25.89
CA ALA A 247 25.66 15.15 -26.38
C ALA A 247 26.59 15.74 -25.29
N HIS A 248 27.87 15.79 -25.61
CA HIS A 248 28.88 16.55 -24.88
C HIS A 248 28.74 18.06 -25.15
N GLY A 249 28.97 18.87 -24.10
CA GLY A 249 29.65 20.17 -24.12
C GLY A 249 29.04 21.34 -24.91
N PHE A 250 28.78 22.47 -24.23
CA PHE A 250 29.43 23.78 -24.43
C PHE A 250 28.75 24.87 -23.58
N TYR A 251 29.49 25.95 -23.37
CA TYR A 251 29.27 27.10 -22.48
C TYR A 251 27.95 27.90 -22.68
N ALA A 252 27.53 28.51 -21.56
CA ALA A 252 26.68 29.69 -21.25
C ALA A 252 26.47 30.78 -22.36
N PRO A 253 25.46 31.70 -22.31
CA PRO A 253 25.12 32.56 -21.14
C PRO A 253 23.64 32.95 -20.87
N GLU A 254 23.44 33.52 -19.67
CA GLU A 254 22.23 34.19 -19.15
C GLU A 254 22.01 35.61 -19.71
N SER A 255 20.76 36.11 -19.64
CA SER A 255 20.26 37.50 -19.42
C SER A 255 18.86 37.64 -20.06
N ASP A 256 17.85 38.36 -19.56
CA ASP A 256 17.63 39.20 -18.38
C ASP A 256 16.10 39.38 -18.19
N GLY A 257 15.62 39.67 -16.97
CA GLY A 257 14.21 40.05 -16.76
C GLY A 257 13.61 40.05 -15.35
N ALA A 258 14.29 40.67 -14.38
CA ALA A 258 13.84 41.31 -13.12
C ALA A 258 12.56 40.84 -12.37
N GLY A 259 12.77 40.27 -11.18
CA GLY A 259 11.86 40.27 -10.02
C GLY A 259 12.70 40.49 -8.74
N PRO A 260 12.11 40.94 -7.61
CA PRO A 260 12.88 41.45 -6.47
C PRO A 260 13.81 40.37 -5.91
N ALA A 261 15.10 40.69 -5.82
CA ALA A 261 16.14 39.75 -5.45
C ALA A 261 15.96 39.23 -4.02
N ALA A 262 16.02 37.90 -3.87
CA ALA A 262 16.21 37.25 -2.58
C ALA A 262 17.57 37.69 -1.98
N PRO A 263 17.68 37.82 -0.65
CA PRO A 263 18.92 38.22 0.01
C PRO A 263 20.05 37.26 -0.37
N THR A 264 21.24 37.80 -0.65
CA THR A 264 22.37 37.00 -1.10
C THR A 264 22.90 36.13 0.04
N ARG A 265 23.67 35.08 -0.29
CA ARG A 265 24.30 34.22 0.72
C ARG A 265 25.20 34.98 1.71
N GLY A 266 25.68 36.18 1.35
CA GLY A 266 26.41 37.09 2.24
C GLY A 266 25.50 37.77 3.26
N ASP A 267 24.32 38.22 2.83
CA ASP A 267 23.33 38.86 3.71
C ASP A 267 22.77 37.87 4.74
N ILE A 268 22.48 36.64 4.31
CA ILE A 268 22.02 35.54 5.18
C ILE A 268 23.11 35.10 6.18
N PHE A 269 24.39 35.29 5.84
CA PHE A 269 25.52 34.99 6.73
C PHE A 269 25.72 36.08 7.79
N LEU A 270 25.60 37.36 7.43
CA LEU A 270 25.65 38.49 8.35
C LEU A 270 24.46 38.51 9.33
N GLU A 271 23.25 38.22 8.85
CA GLU A 271 22.04 38.16 9.69
C GLU A 271 22.10 37.02 10.72
N ARG A 272 22.76 35.89 10.37
CA ARG A 272 23.04 34.77 11.30
C ARG A 272 24.11 35.10 12.34
N HIS A 273 25.08 35.97 12.02
CA HIS A 273 26.09 36.41 12.98
C HIS A 273 25.56 37.47 13.96
N ILE A 274 24.77 38.44 13.46
CA ILE A 274 24.12 39.47 14.29
C ILE A 274 23.09 38.83 15.24
N SER A 275 22.38 37.79 14.79
CA SER A 275 21.45 37.03 15.66
C SER A 275 22.16 36.13 16.70
N LEU A 276 23.39 35.65 16.45
CA LEU A 276 24.18 34.91 17.43
C LEU A 276 24.74 35.81 18.56
N GLU A 277 25.14 37.04 18.24
CA GLU A 277 25.55 38.06 19.23
C GLU A 277 24.36 38.57 20.06
N ALA A 278 23.20 38.78 19.42
CA ALA A 278 21.96 39.09 20.14
C ALA A 278 21.51 37.93 21.06
N SER A 279 21.69 36.68 20.63
CA SER A 279 21.35 35.48 21.42
C SER A 279 22.29 35.26 22.61
N THR A 280 23.56 35.66 22.52
CA THR A 280 24.52 35.55 23.63
C THR A 280 24.27 36.61 24.70
N THR A 281 23.77 37.79 24.32
CA THR A 281 23.40 38.87 25.25
C THR A 281 22.14 38.53 26.06
N VAL A 282 21.16 37.83 25.45
CA VAL A 282 19.95 37.33 26.12
C VAL A 282 20.22 36.13 27.05
N LEU A 283 21.32 35.39 26.83
CA LEU A 283 21.78 34.30 27.70
C LEU A 283 22.58 34.78 28.92
N SER A 284 23.11 36.00 28.92
CA SER A 284 23.77 36.61 30.08
C SER A 284 22.80 37.20 31.09
N GLU A 285 21.66 37.76 30.67
CA GLU A 285 20.67 38.33 31.60
C GLU A 285 19.84 37.26 32.36
N ASN A 286 19.66 36.07 31.78
CA ASN A 286 18.93 34.96 32.42
C ASN A 286 19.77 34.13 33.42
N LYS A 287 21.06 34.44 33.59
CA LYS A 287 21.95 33.77 34.55
C LYS A 287 21.88 34.35 35.97
N GLU A 288 21.34 35.55 36.17
CA GLU A 288 21.20 36.13 37.51
C GLU A 288 19.86 35.80 38.18
N THR A 289 18.79 35.60 37.42
CA THR A 289 17.45 35.29 37.96
C THR A 289 17.28 33.82 38.40
N ASN A 290 18.06 32.88 37.85
CA ASN A 290 17.97 31.46 38.21
C ASN A 290 18.80 31.05 39.44
N LYS A 291 19.59 31.96 40.03
CA LYS A 291 20.41 31.69 41.22
C LYS A 291 19.60 31.73 42.53
N LYS A 292 18.37 32.27 42.52
CA LYS A 292 17.50 32.40 43.71
C LYS A 292 16.42 31.32 43.88
N LYS A 293 16.19 30.43 42.90
CA LYS A 293 15.12 29.42 42.98
C LYS A 293 15.60 27.97 43.18
N LYS A 294 16.88 27.78 43.50
CA LYS A 294 17.53 26.46 43.68
C LYS A 294 17.82 26.12 45.14
N ASN A 295 17.01 26.62 46.08
CA ASN A 295 16.99 26.23 47.49
C ASN A 295 15.54 25.95 47.91
N LYS A 296 15.27 24.70 48.34
CA LYS A 296 13.96 24.00 48.43
C LYS A 296 13.57 23.44 47.06
N GLU A 297 13.67 22.15 46.76
CA GLU A 297 13.32 20.99 47.58
C GLU A 297 14.29 19.82 47.33
N LYS A 298 14.83 19.27 48.43
CA LYS A 298 15.31 17.89 48.54
C LYS A 298 14.04 17.02 48.63
N GLY A 299 13.86 15.84 48.06
CA GLY A 299 14.68 14.96 47.23
C GLY A 299 13.95 13.61 47.13
N PHE A 300 14.21 12.82 46.08
CA PHE A 300 14.14 11.37 46.15
C PHE A 300 15.21 10.82 45.19
N LYS A 301 16.26 10.22 45.74
CA LYS A 301 17.37 9.62 44.97
C LYS A 301 16.94 8.23 44.50
N VAL A 302 16.88 8.01 43.19
CA VAL A 302 17.03 6.68 42.60
C VAL A 302 18.41 6.63 41.96
N SER A 303 19.24 5.71 42.43
CA SER A 303 20.59 5.46 41.92
C SER A 303 20.53 4.93 40.49
N SER A 304 21.05 5.67 39.52
CA SER A 304 21.15 5.23 38.13
C SER A 304 22.38 4.32 37.94
N TYR A 305 22.21 3.00 38.09
CA TYR A 305 23.18 2.06 37.54
C TYR A 305 23.05 2.06 36.02
N ILE A 306 24.13 2.41 35.30
CA ILE A 306 24.19 2.32 33.84
C ILE A 306 24.22 0.82 33.47
N ILE A 307 23.10 0.28 33.01
CA ILE A 307 23.01 -1.09 32.51
C ILE A 307 23.63 -1.13 31.09
N HIS A 308 24.70 -1.89 30.92
CA HIS A 308 25.34 -2.10 29.62
C HIS A 308 24.70 -3.30 28.90
N SER A 309 24.29 -3.13 27.64
CA SER A 309 23.64 -4.18 26.85
C SER A 309 24.52 -4.74 25.74
N CYS A 310 24.27 -5.99 25.36
CA CYS A 310 24.88 -6.68 24.23
C CYS A 310 24.62 -5.94 22.92
N TYR A 311 25.68 -5.72 22.14
CA TYR A 311 25.65 -5.04 20.85
C TYR A 311 24.80 -5.75 19.78
N GLY A 312 24.62 -7.07 19.91
CA GLY A 312 23.90 -7.89 18.93
C GLY A 312 22.41 -8.02 19.23
N CYS A 313 22.05 -8.56 20.41
CA CYS A 313 20.66 -8.87 20.75
C CYS A 313 19.99 -7.85 21.69
N GLY A 314 20.75 -6.89 22.25
CA GLY A 314 20.24 -5.89 23.20
C GLY A 314 20.04 -6.37 24.64
N ALA A 315 20.33 -7.64 24.96
CA ALA A 315 20.22 -8.17 26.32
C ALA A 315 21.23 -7.52 27.29
N PRO A 316 20.87 -7.28 28.58
CA PRO A 316 21.81 -6.78 29.59
C PRO A 316 23.03 -7.70 29.69
N LEU A 317 24.24 -7.15 29.67
CA LEU A 317 25.45 -7.95 29.79
C LEU A 317 25.57 -8.51 31.21
N GLN A 318 25.76 -9.82 31.29
CA GLN A 318 25.92 -10.57 32.54
C GLN A 318 27.03 -11.62 32.38
N THR A 319 27.57 -12.10 33.50
CA THR A 319 28.68 -13.07 33.53
C THR A 319 28.37 -14.29 34.41
N SER A 320 27.12 -14.45 34.86
CA SER A 320 26.68 -15.45 35.83
C SER A 320 26.13 -16.71 35.18
N GLU A 321 25.31 -16.58 34.14
CA GLU A 321 24.60 -17.70 33.52
C GLU A 321 25.07 -17.90 32.07
N CYS A 322 25.86 -18.93 31.79
CA CYS A 322 26.47 -19.13 30.46
C CYS A 322 25.46 -19.24 29.31
N ASP A 323 24.27 -19.73 29.65
CA ASP A 323 23.18 -20.08 28.73
C ASP A 323 22.11 -18.99 28.61
N ALA A 324 22.23 -17.89 29.36
CA ALA A 324 21.26 -16.79 29.34
C ALA A 324 21.66 -15.65 28.38
N PRO A 325 20.68 -14.93 27.79
CA PRO A 325 20.96 -13.78 26.93
C PRO A 325 21.81 -12.73 27.66
N GLY A 326 22.85 -12.25 26.98
CA GLY A 326 23.76 -11.25 27.55
C GLY A 326 24.98 -11.84 28.24
N TYR A 327 25.10 -13.18 28.32
CA TYR A 327 26.31 -13.82 28.86
C TYR A 327 27.56 -13.43 28.11
N VAL A 328 28.56 -12.95 28.84
CA VAL A 328 29.91 -12.74 28.36
C VAL A 328 30.83 -13.43 29.35
N ASP A 329 31.82 -14.14 28.82
CA ASP A 329 32.89 -14.71 29.62
C ASP A 329 33.47 -13.65 30.60
N PRO A 330 33.64 -13.97 31.90
CA PRO A 330 34.06 -13.00 32.91
C PRO A 330 35.37 -12.28 32.57
N GLU A 331 36.35 -12.96 31.97
CA GLU A 331 37.62 -12.35 31.58
C GLU A 331 37.42 -11.35 30.44
N THR A 332 36.63 -11.74 29.44
CA THR A 332 36.27 -10.87 28.30
C THR A 332 35.48 -9.64 28.76
N TYR A 333 34.54 -9.81 29.69
CA TYR A 333 33.74 -8.71 30.24
C TYR A 333 34.62 -7.72 31.00
N ASN A 334 35.49 -8.22 31.88
CA ASN A 334 36.40 -7.39 32.68
C ASN A 334 37.43 -6.65 31.81
N LEU A 335 37.99 -7.31 30.80
CA LEU A 335 38.91 -6.70 29.84
C LEU A 335 38.23 -5.54 29.08
N LYS A 336 37.04 -5.79 28.53
CA LYS A 336 36.29 -4.77 27.78
C LYS A 336 35.75 -3.66 28.67
N LYS A 337 35.44 -3.94 29.94
CA LYS A 337 35.09 -2.94 30.97
C LYS A 337 36.27 -2.03 31.28
N LYS A 338 37.48 -2.60 31.48
CA LYS A 338 38.73 -1.87 31.72
C LYS A 338 39.04 -0.88 30.59
N HIS A 339 38.79 -1.28 29.34
CA HIS A 339 39.01 -0.43 28.16
C HIS A 339 37.80 0.42 27.73
N ARG A 340 36.72 0.49 28.53
CA ARG A 340 35.47 1.24 28.21
C ARG A 340 34.80 0.82 26.89
N GLN A 341 34.93 -0.44 26.49
CA GLN A 341 34.43 -1.00 25.23
C GLN A 341 33.16 -1.86 25.40
N LEU A 342 32.47 -1.82 26.55
CA LEU A 342 31.28 -2.65 26.79
C LEU A 342 30.14 -2.43 25.79
N ARG A 343 30.06 -1.25 25.16
CA ARG A 343 29.06 -0.94 24.12
C ARG A 343 29.25 -1.70 22.81
N THR A 344 30.38 -2.36 22.60
CA THR A 344 30.70 -3.10 21.36
C THR A 344 30.78 -4.61 21.59
N VAL A 345 30.34 -5.11 22.75
CA VAL A 345 30.50 -6.53 23.12
C VAL A 345 29.29 -7.34 22.66
N LEU A 346 29.56 -8.48 22.03
CA LEU A 346 28.57 -9.52 21.73
C LEU A 346 28.57 -10.58 22.83
N CYS A 347 27.38 -10.95 23.31
CA CYS A 347 27.19 -12.10 24.19
C CYS A 347 27.50 -13.42 23.46
N GLY A 348 27.76 -14.49 24.22
CA GLY A 348 28.12 -15.81 23.70
C GLY A 348 27.18 -16.29 22.59
N ARG A 349 25.87 -16.16 22.81
CA ARG A 349 24.84 -16.46 21.81
C ARG A 349 24.98 -15.64 20.52
N CYS A 350 25.16 -14.32 20.61
CA CYS A 350 25.32 -13.46 19.43
C CYS A 350 26.63 -13.74 18.67
N ARG A 351 27.68 -14.16 19.39
CA ARG A 351 28.97 -14.56 18.81
C ARG A 351 28.82 -15.83 17.98
N LEU A 352 28.15 -16.84 18.52
CA LEU A 352 27.87 -18.10 17.80
C LEU A 352 26.99 -17.87 16.56
N LEU A 353 25.94 -17.04 16.68
CA LEU A 353 25.12 -16.64 15.53
C LEU A 353 25.93 -15.89 14.47
N SER A 354 26.91 -15.06 14.86
CA SER A 354 27.77 -14.33 13.91
C SER A 354 28.74 -15.24 13.14
N HIS A 355 29.01 -16.43 13.66
CA HIS A 355 29.84 -17.46 13.01
C HIS A 355 29.01 -18.52 12.25
N GLY A 356 27.69 -18.31 12.09
CA GLY A 356 26.84 -19.18 11.28
C GLY A 356 26.20 -20.36 12.02
N HIS A 357 26.35 -20.46 13.35
CA HIS A 357 25.67 -21.48 14.15
C HIS A 357 24.21 -21.10 14.40
N MET A 358 23.27 -22.03 14.17
CA MET A 358 21.85 -21.82 14.40
C MET A 358 21.49 -22.14 15.86
N ILE A 359 21.24 -21.09 16.65
CA ILE A 359 20.86 -21.23 18.07
C ILE A 359 19.45 -20.66 18.26
N THR A 360 18.56 -21.52 18.73
CA THR A 360 17.15 -21.23 19.03
C THR A 360 17.00 -20.31 20.23
N ALA A 361 16.07 -19.38 20.11
CA ALA A 361 15.68 -18.44 21.16
C ALA A 361 14.46 -18.91 21.95
N VAL A 362 14.04 -20.17 21.79
CA VAL A 362 12.69 -20.60 22.15
C VAL A 362 12.79 -21.97 22.81
N GLY A 363 12.35 -22.08 24.06
CA GLY A 363 12.16 -23.38 24.70
C GLY A 363 11.03 -24.15 24.03
N GLY A 364 11.17 -25.48 23.93
CA GLY A 364 10.12 -26.39 23.45
C GLY A 364 10.35 -27.01 22.07
N ASN A 365 11.23 -26.46 21.22
CA ASN A 365 11.57 -27.04 19.91
C ASN A 365 13.09 -27.01 19.64
N GLY A 366 13.86 -27.65 20.53
CA GLY A 366 15.31 -27.72 20.43
C GLY A 366 16.03 -26.44 20.84
N GLY A 367 15.50 -25.70 21.82
CA GLY A 367 16.19 -24.59 22.47
C GLY A 367 16.25 -24.75 23.98
N TYR A 368 17.41 -24.35 24.53
CA TYR A 368 17.87 -24.37 25.92
C TYR A 368 16.98 -25.10 26.94
N SER A 369 17.57 -26.10 27.60
CA SER A 369 17.04 -26.79 28.78
C SER A 369 16.77 -25.77 29.90
N GLY A 370 15.56 -25.21 29.94
CA GLY A 370 15.25 -24.16 30.90
C GLY A 370 13.86 -23.55 30.84
N GLY A 371 13.01 -23.90 29.86
CA GLY A 371 11.56 -23.67 29.94
C GLY A 371 11.07 -22.22 30.11
N LYS A 372 11.92 -21.20 29.96
CA LYS A 372 11.48 -19.81 30.02
C LYS A 372 11.01 -19.34 28.64
N GLN A 373 9.70 -19.19 28.51
CA GLN A 373 9.00 -18.54 27.41
C GLN A 373 9.63 -17.16 27.16
N PHE A 374 10.11 -16.92 25.94
CA PHE A 374 10.61 -15.61 25.54
C PHE A 374 9.42 -14.74 25.13
N VAL A 375 9.16 -13.69 25.91
CA VAL A 375 8.22 -12.57 25.68
C VAL A 375 6.94 -12.97 24.95
N THR A 376 5.85 -13.15 25.71
CA THR A 376 4.52 -13.44 25.14
C THR A 376 4.10 -12.37 24.12
N ALA A 377 3.16 -12.71 23.23
CA ALA A 377 2.62 -11.73 22.30
C ALA A 377 2.08 -10.49 23.03
N GLU A 378 1.56 -10.69 24.24
CA GLU A 378 1.07 -9.68 25.19
C GLU A 378 2.20 -8.81 25.74
N GLU A 379 3.31 -9.38 26.24
CA GLU A 379 4.46 -8.58 26.70
C GLU A 379 5.12 -7.78 25.56
N LEU A 380 5.14 -8.33 24.34
CA LEU A 380 5.62 -7.59 23.16
C LEU A 380 4.63 -6.50 22.73
N ARG A 381 3.32 -6.75 22.87
CA ARG A 381 2.29 -5.72 22.67
C ARG A 381 2.44 -4.60 23.69
N GLU A 382 2.68 -4.90 24.96
CA GLU A 382 2.92 -3.88 26.00
C GLU A 382 4.16 -3.05 25.68
N LYS A 383 5.27 -3.71 25.34
CA LYS A 383 6.51 -3.03 24.94
C LYS A 383 6.36 -2.16 23.70
N LEU A 384 5.43 -2.46 22.79
CA LEU A 384 5.19 -1.69 21.56
C LEU A 384 3.94 -0.80 21.63
N SER A 385 3.18 -0.83 22.72
CA SER A 385 1.92 -0.09 22.88
C SER A 385 2.12 1.42 22.86
N HIS A 386 3.28 1.88 23.37
CA HIS A 386 3.66 3.29 23.37
C HIS A 386 3.75 3.88 21.95
N LEU A 387 4.04 3.05 20.93
CA LEU A 387 4.13 3.49 19.53
C LEU A 387 2.85 4.11 19.01
N ARG A 388 1.69 3.76 19.59
CA ARG A 388 0.39 4.35 19.22
C ARG A 388 0.36 5.87 19.46
N HIS A 389 1.07 6.36 20.48
CA HIS A 389 1.05 7.75 20.91
C HIS A 389 2.28 8.54 20.45
N GLU A 390 3.30 7.86 19.93
CA GLU A 390 4.47 8.50 19.34
C GLU A 390 4.25 8.92 17.89
N LYS A 391 4.94 9.99 17.47
CA LYS A 391 5.00 10.43 16.08
C LYS A 391 5.97 9.53 15.31
N ALA A 392 5.49 8.37 14.89
CA ALA A 392 6.27 7.34 14.22
C ALA A 392 5.88 7.16 12.75
N LEU A 393 6.83 6.69 11.94
CA LEU A 393 6.61 6.10 10.62
C LEU A 393 6.87 4.59 10.74
N ILE A 394 5.87 3.78 10.43
CA ILE A 394 5.95 2.33 10.58
C ILE A 394 6.32 1.71 9.23
N VAL A 395 7.41 0.95 9.18
CA VAL A 395 7.78 0.12 8.03
C VAL A 395 7.42 -1.33 8.39
N LYS A 396 6.33 -1.85 7.81
CA LYS A 396 5.84 -3.21 8.07
C LYS A 396 6.40 -4.17 7.02
N LEU A 397 7.15 -5.18 7.45
CA LEU A 397 7.67 -6.23 6.59
C LEU A 397 6.76 -7.45 6.56
N VAL A 398 6.58 -8.00 5.37
CA VAL A 398 5.81 -9.22 5.09
C VAL A 398 6.61 -10.10 4.12
N ASP A 399 6.55 -11.42 4.26
CA ASP A 399 7.25 -12.39 3.43
C ASP A 399 6.33 -12.78 2.28
N ILE A 400 6.78 -12.72 1.02
CA ILE A 400 5.93 -13.09 -0.12
C ILE A 400 5.58 -14.59 -0.14
N VAL A 401 6.49 -15.44 0.33
CA VAL A 401 6.29 -16.90 0.29
C VAL A 401 5.35 -17.37 1.41
N ASP A 402 5.30 -16.61 2.51
CA ASP A 402 4.36 -16.82 3.62
C ASP A 402 3.66 -15.52 3.97
N PHE A 403 2.92 -14.96 3.01
CA PHE A 403 2.26 -13.66 3.18
C PHE A 403 1.22 -13.72 4.30
N ASN A 404 0.38 -14.75 4.31
CA ASN A 404 -0.69 -14.87 5.30
C ASN A 404 -0.16 -15.08 6.71
N GLY A 405 0.85 -15.93 6.89
CA GLY A 405 1.47 -16.16 8.18
C GLY A 405 2.33 -14.99 8.66
N SER A 406 3.01 -14.26 7.75
CA SER A 406 3.80 -13.08 8.17
C SER A 406 2.93 -11.87 8.50
N PHE A 407 1.70 -11.82 8.02
CA PHE A 407 0.87 -10.64 8.13
C PHE A 407 0.29 -10.50 9.53
N LEU A 408 0.87 -9.59 10.32
CA LEU A 408 0.33 -9.19 11.61
C LEU A 408 -1.00 -8.44 11.42
N ALA A 409 -2.13 -9.13 11.61
CA ALA A 409 -3.47 -8.61 11.35
C ALA A 409 -3.85 -7.43 12.27
N ARG A 410 -3.39 -7.46 13.53
CA ARG A 410 -3.69 -6.43 14.54
C ARG A 410 -2.56 -5.40 14.73
N VAL A 411 -1.85 -5.06 13.66
CA VAL A 411 -0.76 -4.06 13.72
C VAL A 411 -1.29 -2.65 14.04
N ARG A 412 -2.54 -2.33 13.67
CA ARG A 412 -3.18 -1.04 13.97
C ARG A 412 -3.37 -0.81 15.47
N ASP A 413 -3.55 -1.87 16.26
CA ASP A 413 -3.64 -1.75 17.70
C ASP A 413 -2.35 -1.15 18.29
N LEU A 414 -1.20 -1.53 17.71
CA LEU A 414 0.14 -1.09 18.09
C LEU A 414 0.53 0.24 17.46
N ALA A 415 0.28 0.41 16.16
CA ALA A 415 0.70 1.57 15.39
C ALA A 415 -0.25 2.78 15.52
N GLY A 416 -1.50 2.57 15.94
CA GLY A 416 -2.51 3.62 16.02
C GLY A 416 -2.78 4.29 14.66
N ALA A 417 -2.73 5.63 14.66
CA ALA A 417 -2.91 6.46 13.48
C ALA A 417 -1.62 6.65 12.66
N ASN A 418 -0.50 6.06 13.07
CA ASN A 418 0.77 6.26 12.38
C ASN A 418 0.75 5.71 10.94
N PRO A 419 1.42 6.40 10.00
CA PRO A 419 1.56 5.95 8.61
C PRO A 419 2.34 4.64 8.54
N ILE A 420 1.89 3.74 7.67
CA ILE A 420 2.48 2.41 7.48
C ILE A 420 2.95 2.26 6.04
N ILE A 421 4.23 2.03 5.81
CA ILE A 421 4.79 1.59 4.53
C ILE A 421 4.85 0.06 4.57
N LEU A 422 4.22 -0.60 3.60
CA LEU A 422 4.25 -2.06 3.49
C LEU A 422 5.40 -2.50 2.59
N VAL A 423 6.29 -3.31 3.14
CA VAL A 423 7.45 -3.87 2.43
C VAL A 423 7.26 -5.38 2.33
N VAL A 424 7.06 -5.85 1.11
CA VAL A 424 7.05 -7.27 0.79
C VAL A 424 8.48 -7.68 0.47
N THR A 425 8.95 -8.72 1.15
CA THR A 425 10.34 -9.19 1.10
C THR A 425 10.45 -10.50 0.33
N LYS A 426 11.70 -10.87 -0.02
CA LYS A 426 12.06 -12.14 -0.66
C LYS A 426 11.45 -12.37 -2.06
N VAL A 427 11.19 -11.30 -2.80
CA VAL A 427 10.63 -11.40 -4.17
C VAL A 427 11.58 -12.08 -5.16
N ASP A 428 12.87 -12.21 -4.82
CA ASP A 428 13.85 -12.99 -5.59
C ASP A 428 13.57 -14.50 -5.59
N LEU A 429 12.77 -14.98 -4.64
CA LEU A 429 12.36 -16.38 -4.54
C LEU A 429 11.24 -16.75 -5.51
N LEU A 430 10.51 -15.77 -6.05
CA LEU A 430 9.43 -16.01 -7.00
C LEU A 430 9.94 -16.65 -8.29
N PRO A 431 9.15 -17.51 -8.97
CA PRO A 431 9.54 -18.13 -10.24
C PRO A 431 10.01 -17.13 -11.31
N LYS A 432 10.81 -17.59 -12.29
CA LYS A 432 11.20 -16.73 -13.42
C LYS A 432 9.96 -16.48 -14.28
N GLY A 433 9.78 -15.24 -14.73
CA GLY A 433 8.62 -14.83 -15.53
C GLY A 433 7.38 -14.45 -14.72
N THR A 434 7.44 -14.46 -13.39
CA THR A 434 6.37 -13.89 -12.56
C THR A 434 6.25 -12.38 -12.80
N ASP A 435 5.07 -11.93 -13.20
CA ASP A 435 4.76 -10.50 -13.33
C ASP A 435 4.63 -9.87 -11.94
N LEU A 436 5.55 -8.97 -11.62
CA LEU A 436 5.59 -8.28 -10.34
C LEU A 436 4.42 -7.28 -10.19
N ASN A 437 3.82 -6.81 -11.29
CA ASN A 437 2.64 -5.93 -11.22
C ASN A 437 1.43 -6.71 -10.70
N CYS A 438 1.15 -7.89 -11.26
CA CYS A 438 0.11 -8.79 -10.76
C CYS A 438 0.32 -9.18 -9.29
N VAL A 439 1.57 -9.39 -8.87
CA VAL A 439 1.90 -9.64 -7.46
C VAL A 439 1.60 -8.40 -6.60
N GLY A 440 1.93 -7.20 -7.09
CA GLY A 440 1.60 -5.94 -6.45
C GLY A 440 0.09 -5.76 -6.25
N ASP A 441 -0.69 -5.97 -7.30
CA ASP A 441 -2.16 -5.87 -7.28
C ASP A 441 -2.76 -6.88 -6.27
N TRP A 442 -2.28 -8.12 -6.29
CA TRP A 442 -2.69 -9.14 -5.33
C TRP A 442 -2.34 -8.75 -3.89
N VAL A 443 -1.15 -8.18 -3.64
CA VAL A 443 -0.76 -7.72 -2.30
C VAL A 443 -1.66 -6.59 -1.83
N VAL A 444 -2.01 -5.65 -2.70
CA VAL A 444 -2.93 -4.54 -2.39
C VAL A 444 -4.30 -5.11 -2.01
N GLU A 445 -4.85 -6.02 -2.83
CA GLU A 445 -6.12 -6.69 -2.55
C GLU A 445 -6.09 -7.46 -1.22
N ALA A 446 -5.04 -8.24 -0.97
CA ALA A 446 -4.86 -9.00 0.26
C ALA A 446 -4.75 -8.10 1.50
N THR A 447 -4.13 -6.92 1.34
CA THR A 447 -3.98 -5.92 2.40
C THR A 447 -5.31 -5.23 2.69
N MET A 448 -6.09 -4.90 1.65
CA MET A 448 -7.44 -4.33 1.77
C MET A 448 -8.41 -5.30 2.45
N LYS A 449 -8.37 -6.60 2.10
CA LYS A 449 -9.17 -7.64 2.74
C LYS A 449 -8.92 -7.73 4.25
N LYS A 450 -7.69 -7.45 4.69
CA LYS A 450 -7.29 -7.41 6.10
C LYS A 450 -7.48 -6.04 6.77
N ARG A 451 -8.19 -5.11 6.10
CA ARG A 451 -8.53 -3.76 6.58
C ARG A 451 -7.31 -2.94 7.04
N LEU A 452 -6.16 -3.12 6.39
CA LEU A 452 -4.94 -2.39 6.72
C LEU A 452 -4.70 -1.27 5.72
N ASN A 453 -4.85 -0.02 6.15
CA ASN A 453 -4.52 1.13 5.31
C ASN A 453 -3.01 1.36 5.35
N VAL A 454 -2.35 1.22 4.20
CA VAL A 454 -0.90 1.41 4.00
C VAL A 454 -0.67 2.61 3.05
N LEU A 455 0.40 3.37 3.25
CA LEU A 455 0.78 4.51 2.41
C LEU A 455 1.24 4.07 1.02
N SER A 456 2.07 3.05 0.99
CA SER A 456 2.66 2.48 -0.22
C SER A 456 3.00 1.01 0.00
N VAL A 457 3.06 0.26 -1.10
CA VAL A 457 3.48 -1.14 -1.13
C VAL A 457 4.74 -1.23 -1.97
N HIS A 458 5.78 -1.87 -1.42
CA HIS A 458 7.04 -2.07 -2.13
C HIS A 458 7.41 -3.55 -2.15
N LEU A 459 7.62 -4.07 -3.36
CA LEU A 459 8.17 -5.40 -3.61
C LEU A 459 9.70 -5.31 -3.56
N THR A 460 10.34 -6.05 -2.65
CA THR A 460 11.77 -5.91 -2.37
C THR A 460 12.50 -7.24 -2.22
N SER A 461 13.78 -7.22 -2.59
CA SER A 461 14.73 -8.27 -2.23
C SER A 461 15.96 -7.67 -1.57
N SER A 462 16.17 -8.00 -0.30
CA SER A 462 17.35 -7.56 0.45
C SER A 462 18.65 -8.17 -0.09
N LYS A 463 18.57 -9.31 -0.79
CA LYS A 463 19.73 -10.01 -1.36
C LYS A 463 20.20 -9.36 -2.66
N SER A 464 19.28 -9.05 -3.57
CA SER A 464 19.60 -8.40 -4.85
C SER A 464 19.51 -6.87 -4.81
N LEU A 465 19.06 -6.30 -3.69
CA LEU A 465 18.77 -4.86 -3.50
C LEU A 465 17.65 -4.30 -4.39
N VAL A 466 16.94 -5.16 -5.13
CA VAL A 466 15.81 -4.76 -5.96
C VAL A 466 14.70 -4.16 -5.08
N GLY A 467 14.14 -3.03 -5.50
CA GLY A 467 13.05 -2.33 -4.82
C GLY A 467 13.46 -1.54 -3.57
N ILE A 468 14.66 -1.76 -3.03
CA ILE A 468 15.13 -1.08 -1.79
C ILE A 468 15.28 0.43 -2.00
N ALA A 469 15.72 0.86 -3.18
CA ALA A 469 15.84 2.28 -3.52
C ALA A 469 14.51 3.04 -3.39
N GLY A 470 13.42 2.44 -3.89
CA GLY A 470 12.08 3.00 -3.79
C GLY A 470 11.62 3.13 -2.34
N VAL A 471 11.90 2.13 -1.51
CA VAL A 471 11.58 2.19 -0.08
C VAL A 471 12.38 3.28 0.64
N VAL A 472 13.68 3.42 0.35
CA VAL A 472 14.51 4.49 0.94
C VAL A 472 13.97 5.87 0.56
N SER A 473 13.59 6.07 -0.70
CA SER A 473 13.00 7.33 -1.17
C SER A 473 11.69 7.64 -0.46
N GLU A 474 10.81 6.64 -0.30
CA GLU A 474 9.52 6.84 0.37
C GLU A 474 9.70 7.09 1.86
N ILE A 475 10.63 6.40 2.53
CA ILE A 475 10.98 6.67 3.93
C ILE A 475 11.46 8.12 4.07
N GLN A 476 12.37 8.60 3.20
CA GLN A 476 12.88 9.97 3.27
C GLN A 476 11.76 11.01 3.05
N LYS A 477 10.83 10.74 2.14
CA LYS A 477 9.68 11.61 1.84
C LYS A 477 8.66 11.67 2.98
N GLU A 478 8.34 10.51 3.56
CA GLU A 478 7.24 10.37 4.53
C GLU A 478 7.68 10.54 5.98
N LYS A 479 8.99 10.48 6.25
CA LYS A 479 9.53 10.66 7.59
C LYS A 479 9.11 11.99 8.21
N LYS A 480 9.28 13.13 7.51
CA LYS A 480 8.86 14.47 7.98
C LYS A 480 9.22 14.74 9.47
N GLY A 481 10.41 14.33 9.90
CA GLY A 481 10.89 14.45 11.29
C GLY A 481 10.44 13.37 12.29
N ARG A 482 9.69 12.36 11.86
CA ARG A 482 9.25 11.19 12.66
C ARG A 482 10.36 10.17 12.87
N ASP A 483 10.23 9.38 13.93
CA ASP A 483 11.05 8.19 14.14
C ASP A 483 10.53 7.03 13.27
N VAL A 484 11.44 6.23 12.71
CA VAL A 484 11.10 5.14 11.79
C VAL A 484 11.20 3.81 12.52
N TYR A 485 10.10 3.06 12.61
CA TYR A 485 10.04 1.78 13.29
C TYR A 485 9.85 0.64 12.29
N ILE A 486 10.75 -0.33 12.33
CA ILE A 486 10.70 -1.51 11.46
C ILE A 486 9.99 -2.63 12.22
N LEU A 487 8.76 -2.95 11.80
CA LEU A 487 7.92 -4.01 12.36
C LEU A 487 7.85 -5.20 11.41
N GLY A 488 7.92 -6.42 11.93
CA GLY A 488 7.75 -7.62 11.12
C GLY A 488 7.67 -8.88 11.97
N SER A 489 7.11 -9.94 11.41
CA SER A 489 7.12 -11.25 12.05
C SER A 489 8.52 -11.88 12.01
N ALA A 490 8.78 -12.84 12.89
CA ALA A 490 10.04 -13.58 12.90
C ALA A 490 10.28 -14.24 11.52
N ASN A 491 11.55 -14.32 11.09
CA ASN A 491 11.96 -14.92 9.81
C ASN A 491 11.49 -14.19 8.52
N VAL A 492 10.86 -13.00 8.64
CA VAL A 492 10.48 -12.17 7.48
C VAL A 492 11.67 -11.56 6.73
N GLY A 493 12.86 -11.55 7.34
CA GLY A 493 14.05 -10.93 6.74
C GLY A 493 14.31 -9.49 7.18
N LYS A 494 13.72 -9.05 8.30
CA LYS A 494 13.92 -7.74 8.94
C LYS A 494 15.40 -7.33 9.04
N SER A 495 16.26 -8.19 9.61
CA SER A 495 17.71 -7.96 9.74
C SER A 495 18.39 -7.76 8.38
N ALA A 496 18.00 -8.53 7.36
CA ALA A 496 18.55 -8.43 6.02
C ALA A 496 18.11 -7.13 5.33
N PHE A 497 16.84 -6.75 5.51
CA PHE A 497 16.28 -5.51 5.00
C PHE A 497 16.96 -4.27 5.60
N ILE A 498 17.19 -4.24 6.92
CA ILE A 498 17.91 -3.14 7.58
C ILE A 498 19.29 -2.94 6.97
N ASN A 499 20.05 -4.02 6.81
CA ASN A 499 21.39 -3.95 6.21
C ASN A 499 21.33 -3.44 4.75
N ALA A 500 20.35 -3.90 3.96
CA ALA A 500 20.14 -3.43 2.59
C ALA A 500 19.80 -1.94 2.52
N VAL A 501 18.92 -1.46 3.40
CA VAL A 501 18.53 -0.05 3.51
C VAL A 501 19.72 0.82 3.90
N LEU A 502 20.47 0.44 4.95
CA LEU A 502 21.68 1.18 5.39
C LEU A 502 22.74 1.22 4.28
N LYS A 503 22.93 0.13 3.54
CA LYS A 503 23.83 0.09 2.38
C LYS A 503 23.41 1.11 1.31
N MET A 504 22.12 1.18 0.98
CA MET A 504 21.59 2.12 -0.02
C MET A 504 21.64 3.58 0.46
N MET A 505 21.36 3.84 1.73
CA MET A 505 21.44 5.19 2.29
C MET A 505 22.87 5.71 2.37
N SER A 506 23.86 4.82 2.56
CA SER A 506 25.28 5.22 2.71
C SER A 506 25.88 5.95 1.50
N TYR A 507 25.28 5.86 0.32
CA TYR A 507 25.71 6.60 -0.86
C TYR A 507 25.37 8.10 -0.80
N LYS A 508 24.33 8.48 -0.05
CA LYS A 508 23.84 9.87 0.04
C LYS A 508 23.98 10.48 1.42
N ASP A 509 24.03 9.67 2.48
CA ASP A 509 24.07 10.13 3.86
C ASP A 509 25.30 9.57 4.61
N PRO A 510 26.23 10.44 5.07
CA PRO A 510 27.42 10.02 5.80
C PRO A 510 27.08 9.41 7.18
N VAL A 511 25.93 9.76 7.78
CA VAL A 511 25.47 9.15 9.05
C VAL A 511 25.04 7.70 8.82
N ALA A 512 24.36 7.43 7.70
CA ALA A 512 24.03 6.06 7.31
C ALA A 512 25.31 5.23 7.00
N ALA A 513 26.36 5.85 6.46
CA ALA A 513 27.65 5.20 6.26
C ALA A 513 28.32 4.81 7.60
N ALA A 514 28.24 5.65 8.63
CA ALA A 514 28.70 5.32 9.98
C ALA A 514 27.84 4.22 10.64
N ALA A 515 26.52 4.24 10.41
CA ALA A 515 25.58 3.23 10.89
C ALA A 515 25.81 1.85 10.29
N ARG A 516 26.53 1.70 9.17
CA ARG A 516 26.91 0.37 8.62
C ARG A 516 27.84 -0.44 9.54
N LYS A 517 28.42 0.17 10.59
CA LYS A 517 29.08 -0.57 11.66
C LYS A 517 28.10 -1.48 12.42
N TYR A 518 26.82 -1.14 12.42
CA TYR A 518 25.74 -2.00 12.88
C TYR A 518 25.52 -3.13 11.88
N LYS A 519 25.79 -4.37 12.32
CA LYS A 519 25.55 -5.59 11.55
C LYS A 519 24.41 -6.37 12.21
N PRO A 520 23.17 -6.27 11.70
CA PRO A 520 22.05 -7.07 12.18
C PRO A 520 22.36 -8.56 12.03
N ILE A 521 22.12 -9.35 13.07
CA ILE A 521 22.30 -10.81 13.02
C ILE A 521 21.18 -11.43 12.17
N GLN A 522 21.55 -12.18 11.13
CA GLN A 522 20.64 -12.94 10.27
C GLN A 522 20.60 -14.39 10.75
N SER A 523 19.41 -14.92 11.07
CA SER A 523 19.21 -16.33 11.42
C SER A 523 17.86 -16.79 10.91
N ALA A 524 17.76 -18.06 10.50
CA ALA A 524 16.51 -18.71 10.11
C ALA A 524 15.62 -19.03 11.33
N VAL A 525 16.16 -18.90 12.55
CA VAL A 525 15.48 -19.26 13.79
C VAL A 525 14.79 -18.03 14.42
N PRO A 526 13.53 -18.16 14.89
CA PRO A 526 12.81 -17.05 15.52
C PRO A 526 13.51 -16.48 16.77
N GLY A 527 13.37 -15.17 17.01
CA GLY A 527 13.77 -14.54 18.28
C GLY A 527 15.22 -14.01 18.37
N THR A 528 15.77 -13.43 17.29
CA THR A 528 17.15 -12.88 17.27
C THR A 528 17.31 -11.52 17.97
N THR A 529 16.26 -10.71 18.07
CA THR A 529 16.27 -9.36 18.65
C THR A 529 15.41 -9.34 19.92
N LEU A 530 15.97 -8.99 21.08
CA LEU A 530 15.27 -9.06 22.38
C LEU A 530 14.66 -7.71 22.85
N GLY A 531 15.05 -6.59 22.23
CA GLY A 531 14.48 -5.26 22.47
C GLY A 531 14.65 -4.32 21.26
N PRO A 532 13.96 -3.16 21.22
CA PRO A 532 14.10 -2.22 20.12
C PRO A 532 15.52 -1.61 20.08
N ILE A 533 16.24 -1.81 18.98
CA ILE A 533 17.61 -1.29 18.81
C ILE A 533 17.53 0.02 18.03
N GLN A 534 18.05 1.09 18.63
CA GLN A 534 18.13 2.40 17.98
C GLN A 534 19.36 2.48 17.06
N ILE A 535 19.15 2.93 15.83
CA ILE A 535 20.17 3.15 14.80
C ILE A 535 20.07 4.61 14.34
N ASP A 536 21.16 5.35 14.50
CA ASP A 536 21.26 6.71 14.00
C ASP A 536 21.59 6.65 12.50
N ALA A 537 20.55 6.65 11.66
CA ALA A 537 20.67 6.40 10.22
C ALA A 537 20.42 7.63 9.33
N PHE A 538 20.09 8.79 9.90
CA PHE A 538 19.60 9.95 9.15
C PHE A 538 20.23 11.26 9.63
N LEU A 539 20.70 12.09 8.68
CA LEU A 539 21.23 13.43 8.95
C LEU A 539 20.12 14.43 9.34
N SER A 540 18.91 14.28 8.80
CA SER A 540 17.79 15.23 8.90
C SER A 540 17.00 15.17 10.22
N GLY A 541 17.54 14.56 11.28
CA GLY A 541 16.84 14.30 12.54
C GLY A 541 15.83 13.14 12.48
N GLY A 542 15.56 12.49 13.62
CA GLY A 542 14.72 11.27 13.77
C GLY A 542 15.51 9.96 13.59
N LYS A 543 15.18 8.93 14.35
CA LYS A 543 15.96 7.68 14.53
C LYS A 543 15.32 6.48 13.82
N LEU A 544 16.12 5.46 13.52
CA LEU A 544 15.64 4.17 12.99
C LEU A 544 15.62 3.13 14.11
N TYR A 545 14.48 2.50 14.36
CA TYR A 545 14.29 1.51 15.40
C TYR A 545 14.05 0.12 14.81
N ASP A 546 14.94 -0.81 15.14
CA ASP A 546 14.79 -2.23 14.83
C ASP A 546 14.02 -2.93 15.94
N THR A 547 12.74 -3.25 15.72
CA THR A 547 11.88 -3.85 16.75
C THR A 547 11.95 -5.37 16.75
N PRO A 548 11.84 -6.06 17.90
CA PRO A 548 11.80 -7.53 17.96
C PRO A 548 10.81 -8.15 16.96
N GLY A 549 11.24 -9.20 16.27
CA GLY A 549 10.37 -9.91 15.33
C GLY A 549 9.27 -10.65 16.09
N VAL A 550 8.01 -10.38 15.77
CA VAL A 550 6.86 -11.00 16.44
C VAL A 550 6.81 -12.49 16.10
N HIS A 551 6.86 -13.36 17.11
CA HIS A 551 6.60 -14.78 16.91
C HIS A 551 5.09 -15.01 16.80
N LEU A 552 4.67 -15.72 15.75
CA LEU A 552 3.25 -15.95 15.45
C LEU A 552 3.03 -17.46 15.44
N HIS A 553 2.32 -17.97 16.44
CA HIS A 553 2.10 -19.40 16.67
C HIS A 553 1.38 -20.11 15.51
N HIS A 554 0.63 -19.37 14.69
CA HIS A 554 -0.10 -19.92 13.54
C HIS A 554 0.77 -20.10 12.27
N ARG A 555 2.06 -19.73 12.31
CA ARG A 555 2.95 -19.89 11.15
C ARG A 555 3.50 -21.30 11.10
N GLN A 556 3.64 -21.85 9.90
CA GLN A 556 4.27 -23.16 9.71
C GLN A 556 5.66 -23.22 10.36
N ALA A 557 6.45 -22.15 10.26
CA ALA A 557 7.77 -22.06 10.88
C ALA A 557 7.77 -22.06 12.42
N ALA A 558 6.61 -21.92 13.07
CA ALA A 558 6.46 -22.01 14.53
C ALA A 558 6.08 -23.43 14.99
N VAL A 559 5.44 -24.21 14.12
CA VAL A 559 4.95 -25.57 14.40
C VAL A 559 5.99 -26.65 14.07
N ILE A 560 7.04 -26.28 13.31
CA ILE A 560 8.05 -27.22 12.82
C ILE A 560 9.32 -27.15 13.66
N HIS A 561 9.93 -28.30 13.91
CA HIS A 561 11.20 -28.39 14.63
C HIS A 561 12.31 -27.58 13.95
N SER A 562 13.20 -27.02 14.78
CA SER A 562 14.27 -26.14 14.34
C SER A 562 15.28 -26.80 13.38
N GLU A 563 15.43 -28.12 13.45
CA GLU A 563 16.28 -28.92 12.56
C GLU A 563 15.73 -29.00 11.13
N ASP A 564 14.41 -28.97 10.95
CA ASP A 564 13.74 -29.12 9.65
C ASP A 564 13.46 -27.77 8.96
N LEU A 565 13.49 -26.66 9.71
CA LEU A 565 13.29 -25.30 9.17
C LEU A 565 14.21 -24.95 7.98
N PRO A 566 15.51 -25.30 7.96
CA PRO A 566 16.40 -25.03 6.82
C PRO A 566 15.97 -25.76 5.54
N ALA A 567 15.40 -26.96 5.67
CA ALA A 567 14.90 -27.72 4.54
C ALA A 567 13.64 -27.08 3.93
N LEU A 568 12.83 -26.42 4.75
CA LEU A 568 11.56 -25.80 4.33
C LEU A 568 11.70 -24.36 3.89
N ALA A 569 12.66 -23.61 4.41
CA ALA A 569 12.88 -22.21 4.05
C ALA A 569 13.59 -22.11 2.68
N PRO A 570 12.94 -21.59 1.63
CA PRO A 570 13.56 -21.49 0.31
C PRO A 570 14.74 -20.50 0.32
N GLN A 571 15.94 -21.01 0.05
CA GLN A 571 17.19 -20.21 -0.05
C GLN A 571 17.45 -19.70 -1.47
N SER A 572 16.71 -20.22 -2.44
CA SER A 572 16.85 -19.92 -3.86
C SER A 572 15.48 -19.92 -4.54
N ARG A 573 15.46 -19.41 -5.77
CA ARG A 573 14.25 -19.29 -6.57
C ARG A 573 13.46 -20.59 -6.64
N ILE A 574 12.19 -20.49 -6.27
CA ILE A 574 11.25 -21.60 -6.27
C ILE A 574 10.98 -22.03 -7.71
N ARG A 575 10.99 -23.36 -7.92
CA ARG A 575 10.70 -23.95 -9.23
C ARG A 575 9.42 -24.78 -9.12
N GLY A 576 8.57 -24.64 -10.13
CA GLY A 576 7.36 -25.43 -10.25
C GLY A 576 7.69 -26.90 -10.54
N ARG A 577 6.99 -27.82 -9.88
CA ARG A 577 6.92 -29.23 -10.24
C ARG A 577 5.51 -29.52 -10.72
N SER A 578 5.34 -29.75 -12.02
CA SER A 578 4.05 -30.05 -12.64
C SER A 578 3.74 -31.53 -12.56
N PHE A 579 2.49 -31.89 -12.30
CA PHE A 579 2.00 -33.25 -12.25
C PHE A 579 0.78 -33.44 -13.16
N PRO A 580 0.64 -34.61 -13.82
CA PRO A 580 1.49 -35.82 -13.73
C PRO A 580 2.93 -35.67 -14.27
N ASN A 581 3.92 -36.24 -13.56
CA ASN A 581 5.33 -36.24 -13.95
C ASN A 581 5.82 -37.69 -14.12
N PRO A 582 6.31 -38.10 -15.30
CA PRO A 582 6.77 -39.47 -15.55
C PRO A 582 7.98 -39.92 -14.72
N GLN A 583 8.62 -39.01 -13.98
CA GLN A 583 9.81 -39.29 -13.17
C GLN A 583 9.50 -39.61 -11.69
N ILE A 584 8.25 -39.55 -11.23
CA ILE A 584 7.91 -39.99 -9.86
C ILE A 584 7.72 -41.51 -9.86
N PRO A 585 8.35 -42.25 -8.92
CA PRO A 585 8.02 -43.65 -8.69
C PRO A 585 6.56 -43.77 -8.26
N LEU A 586 5.70 -44.28 -9.14
CA LEU A 586 4.31 -44.61 -8.84
C LEU A 586 4.16 -46.13 -8.86
N ASP A 587 3.36 -46.65 -7.93
CA ASP A 587 2.92 -48.03 -7.99
C ASP A 587 2.15 -48.28 -9.29
N LYS A 588 2.27 -49.48 -9.86
CA LYS A 588 1.69 -49.83 -11.16
C LYS A 588 0.19 -49.50 -11.24
N LEU A 589 -0.55 -49.76 -10.16
CA LEU A 589 -1.98 -49.46 -10.04
C LEU A 589 -2.29 -47.96 -10.16
N THR A 590 -1.50 -47.12 -9.49
CA THR A 590 -1.64 -45.66 -9.51
C THR A 590 -1.25 -45.08 -10.86
N ALA A 591 -0.22 -45.65 -11.50
CA ALA A 591 0.21 -45.25 -12.83
C ALA A 591 -0.85 -45.56 -13.91
N ASP A 592 -1.55 -46.68 -13.80
CA ASP A 592 -2.61 -47.07 -14.74
C ASP A 592 -3.90 -46.24 -14.52
N ARG A 593 -4.24 -45.90 -13.27
CA ARG A 593 -5.33 -44.95 -12.95
C ARG A 593 -5.04 -43.55 -13.49
N LEU A 594 -3.80 -43.09 -13.40
CA LEU A 594 -3.37 -41.79 -13.91
C LEU A 594 -3.50 -41.70 -15.44
N LYS A 595 -3.22 -42.79 -16.16
CA LYS A 595 -3.37 -42.89 -17.62
C LYS A 595 -4.84 -42.94 -18.08
N SER A 596 -5.73 -43.50 -17.26
CA SER A 596 -7.15 -43.72 -17.62
C SER A 596 -8.07 -42.57 -17.22
N ASN A 597 -7.89 -41.99 -16.02
CA ASN A 597 -8.81 -41.00 -15.44
C ASN A 597 -8.16 -39.65 -15.10
N GLY A 598 -6.89 -39.45 -15.47
CA GLY A 598 -6.12 -38.26 -15.10
C GLY A 598 -5.90 -38.17 -13.59
N LEU A 599 -6.00 -36.98 -13.01
CA LEU A 599 -5.81 -36.75 -11.56
C LEU A 599 -7.07 -37.03 -10.71
N ASN A 600 -8.18 -37.51 -11.30
CA ASN A 600 -9.43 -37.71 -10.58
C ASN A 600 -9.32 -38.86 -9.55
N GLY A 601 -9.73 -38.59 -8.31
CA GLY A 601 -9.72 -39.59 -7.22
C GLY A 601 -8.33 -39.87 -6.65
N LEU A 602 -7.37 -38.95 -6.86
CA LEU A 602 -6.02 -39.03 -6.32
C LEU A 602 -5.79 -37.94 -5.27
N SER A 603 -5.05 -38.30 -4.24
CA SER A 603 -4.58 -37.42 -3.18
C SER A 603 -3.08 -37.21 -3.31
N ILE A 604 -2.67 -35.94 -3.30
CA ILE A 604 -1.27 -35.52 -3.43
C ILE A 604 -0.79 -35.02 -2.08
N PHE A 605 0.21 -35.69 -1.52
CA PHE A 605 0.91 -35.30 -0.31
C PHE A 605 2.20 -34.58 -0.66
N TRP A 606 2.48 -33.47 0.00
CA TRP A 606 3.74 -32.74 -0.13
C TRP A 606 4.48 -32.73 1.21
N GLY A 607 5.40 -33.67 1.36
CA GLY A 607 5.87 -34.14 2.67
C GLY A 607 4.66 -34.54 3.53
N GLY A 608 4.71 -34.18 4.81
CA GLY A 608 3.57 -34.31 5.74
C GLY A 608 2.81 -33.01 6.01
N LEU A 609 3.14 -31.92 5.29
CA LEU A 609 2.64 -30.59 5.62
C LEU A 609 1.35 -30.23 4.89
N VAL A 610 1.18 -30.75 3.67
CA VAL A 610 0.05 -30.41 2.80
C VAL A 610 -0.47 -31.67 2.12
N ARG A 611 -1.78 -31.87 2.20
CA ARG A 611 -2.55 -32.86 1.44
C ARG A 611 -3.52 -32.15 0.52
N VAL A 612 -3.60 -32.57 -0.74
CA VAL A 612 -4.53 -32.05 -1.74
C VAL A 612 -5.31 -33.21 -2.33
N ASP A 613 -6.61 -33.26 -2.04
CA ASP A 613 -7.52 -34.29 -2.56
C ASP A 613 -8.18 -33.80 -3.85
N VAL A 614 -7.93 -34.50 -4.97
CA VAL A 614 -8.42 -34.13 -6.28
C VAL A 614 -9.72 -34.87 -6.58
N MET A 615 -10.84 -34.23 -6.23
CA MET A 615 -12.17 -34.82 -6.41
C MET A 615 -12.61 -34.88 -7.88
N LYS A 616 -12.46 -33.76 -8.61
CA LYS A 616 -12.93 -33.64 -10.00
C LYS A 616 -12.15 -32.59 -10.79
N VAL A 617 -11.54 -33.00 -11.89
CA VAL A 617 -10.76 -32.18 -12.83
C VAL A 617 -10.91 -32.71 -14.26
N LEU A 618 -10.58 -31.87 -15.24
CA LEU A 618 -10.49 -32.30 -16.65
C LEU A 618 -9.25 -33.20 -16.84
N PRO A 619 -9.28 -34.21 -17.73
CA PRO A 619 -8.18 -35.15 -17.94
C PRO A 619 -6.82 -34.49 -18.27
N GLU A 620 -6.84 -33.33 -18.94
CA GLU A 620 -5.64 -32.57 -19.34
C GLU A 620 -5.10 -31.63 -18.25
N THR A 621 -5.71 -31.62 -17.06
CA THR A 621 -5.34 -30.68 -16.00
C THR A 621 -3.96 -31.01 -15.44
N LEU A 622 -3.05 -30.04 -15.49
CA LEU A 622 -1.75 -30.11 -14.84
C LEU A 622 -1.74 -29.28 -13.55
N LEU A 623 -1.33 -29.89 -12.44
CA LEU A 623 -1.12 -29.19 -11.17
C LEU A 623 0.36 -28.90 -10.97
N THR A 624 0.72 -27.63 -10.79
CA THR A 624 2.12 -27.21 -10.59
C THR A 624 2.34 -26.72 -9.16
N PHE A 625 3.19 -27.41 -8.42
CA PHE A 625 3.54 -27.09 -7.03
C PHE A 625 4.82 -26.26 -7.00
N TYR A 626 4.78 -25.11 -6.32
CA TYR A 626 5.90 -24.18 -6.19
C TYR A 626 6.38 -24.14 -4.75
N GLY A 627 7.47 -24.85 -4.41
CA GLY A 627 8.06 -24.79 -3.07
C GLY A 627 9.42 -25.50 -2.95
N PRO A 628 9.81 -25.91 -1.73
CA PRO A 628 11.13 -26.48 -1.46
C PRO A 628 11.34 -27.80 -2.20
N LYS A 629 12.53 -27.96 -2.80
CA LYS A 629 12.88 -29.20 -3.52
C LYS A 629 13.11 -30.40 -2.60
N SER A 630 13.51 -30.13 -1.36
CA SER A 630 13.75 -31.08 -0.27
C SER A 630 12.50 -31.88 0.10
N LEU A 631 11.31 -31.29 -0.07
CA LEU A 631 10.05 -31.97 0.18
C LEU A 631 9.74 -32.95 -0.95
N GLN A 632 9.56 -34.22 -0.56
CA GLN A 632 9.08 -35.28 -1.43
C GLN A 632 7.58 -35.13 -1.66
N ILE A 633 7.11 -35.61 -2.81
CA ILE A 633 5.69 -35.57 -3.18
C ILE A 633 5.25 -37.02 -3.37
N HIS A 634 4.19 -37.40 -2.68
CA HIS A 634 3.59 -38.74 -2.77
C HIS A 634 2.18 -38.61 -3.34
N ILE A 635 1.78 -39.57 -4.17
CA ILE A 635 0.46 -39.62 -4.80
C ILE A 635 -0.15 -40.96 -4.46
N VAL A 636 -1.32 -40.92 -3.84
CA VAL A 636 -2.07 -42.12 -3.42
C VAL A 636 -3.53 -41.99 -3.83
N PRO A 637 -4.27 -43.10 -3.99
CA PRO A 637 -5.72 -43.06 -4.14
C PRO A 637 -6.37 -42.33 -2.96
N THR A 638 -7.38 -41.50 -3.22
CA THR A 638 -8.03 -40.72 -2.15
C THR A 638 -8.67 -41.60 -1.07
N GLU A 639 -9.10 -42.82 -1.43
CA GLU A 639 -9.64 -43.83 -0.53
C GLU A 639 -8.60 -44.33 0.50
N GLU A 640 -7.32 -44.33 0.13
CA GLU A 640 -6.20 -44.84 0.95
C GLU A 640 -5.43 -43.71 1.64
N ALA A 641 -5.80 -42.45 1.38
CA ALA A 641 -5.03 -41.28 1.81
C ALA A 641 -4.99 -41.09 3.34
N ASP A 642 -6.07 -41.43 4.04
CA ASP A 642 -6.13 -41.35 5.51
C ASP A 642 -5.23 -42.40 6.16
N GLU A 643 -5.25 -43.62 5.64
CA GLU A 643 -4.40 -44.72 6.11
C GLU A 643 -2.92 -44.44 5.80
N PHE A 644 -2.62 -43.96 4.61
CA PHE A 644 -1.27 -43.55 4.21
C PHE A 644 -0.69 -42.49 5.14
N TYR A 645 -1.49 -41.48 5.53
CA TYR A 645 -1.06 -40.44 6.45
C TYR A 645 -0.76 -40.99 7.85
N GLN A 646 -1.57 -41.92 8.34
CA GLN A 646 -1.37 -42.57 9.64
C GLN A 646 -0.13 -43.49 9.64
N LEU A 647 0.10 -44.26 8.58
CA LEU A 647 1.23 -45.17 8.43
C LEU A 647 2.56 -44.42 8.23
N CYS A 648 2.57 -43.33 7.46
CA CYS A 648 3.77 -42.53 7.24
C CYS A 648 4.26 -41.86 8.54
N GLY A 649 3.33 -41.52 9.46
CA GLY A 649 3.67 -41.04 10.80
C GLY A 649 4.46 -42.03 11.67
N LEU A 650 4.47 -43.33 11.32
CA LEU A 650 5.14 -44.40 12.06
C LEU A 650 6.50 -44.81 11.47
N SER A 651 6.82 -44.41 10.23
CA SER A 651 8.01 -44.88 9.51
C SER A 651 9.23 -43.97 9.68
N HIS A 652 10.35 -44.53 10.16
CA HIS A 652 11.63 -43.86 10.41
C HIS A 652 12.47 -43.56 9.15
N SER A 653 11.94 -43.71 7.93
CA SER A 653 12.74 -43.83 6.70
C SER A 653 12.75 -42.61 5.77
N SER A 654 12.33 -41.43 6.23
CA SER A 654 12.28 -40.22 5.41
C SER A 654 13.09 -39.08 6.04
N ASN A 655 13.80 -38.33 5.19
CA ASN A 655 14.81 -37.32 5.54
C ASN A 655 14.28 -36.09 6.30
N ILE A 656 13.02 -36.11 6.74
CA ILE A 656 12.41 -35.13 7.65
C ILE A 656 11.68 -35.99 8.67
N LYS A 657 12.04 -35.88 9.96
CA LYS A 657 11.35 -36.66 11.01
C LYS A 657 9.88 -36.24 11.02
N TRP A 658 8.99 -37.11 10.52
CA TRP A 658 7.54 -36.95 10.62
C TRP A 658 7.04 -36.82 12.08
N CYS A 659 7.92 -37.13 13.04
CA CYS A 659 7.67 -37.22 14.47
C CYS A 659 7.58 -35.86 15.22
N GLY A 660 7.65 -34.72 14.53
CA GLY A 660 7.79 -33.41 15.18
C GLY A 660 6.54 -32.54 15.28
N MET A 661 5.43 -32.92 14.64
CA MET A 661 4.16 -32.26 14.91
C MET A 661 3.53 -32.96 16.10
N ASP A 662 3.56 -32.31 17.27
CA ASP A 662 2.76 -32.71 18.41
C ASP A 662 1.35 -33.08 17.94
N LYS A 663 0.81 -34.19 18.45
CA LYS A 663 -0.56 -34.69 18.18
C LYS A 663 -1.68 -33.67 18.47
N GLU A 664 -1.34 -32.45 18.87
CA GLU A 664 -2.23 -31.40 19.35
C GLU A 664 -2.85 -30.53 18.25
N SER A 665 -2.42 -30.65 16.97
CA SER A 665 -3.05 -29.88 15.86
C SER A 665 -3.37 -30.74 14.63
N PRO A 666 -4.59 -31.32 14.54
CA PRO A 666 -5.00 -32.11 13.37
C PRO A 666 -5.06 -31.25 12.09
N PRO A 667 -4.80 -31.83 10.91
CA PRO A 667 -4.91 -31.11 9.64
C PRO A 667 -6.33 -30.57 9.45
N THR A 668 -6.44 -29.31 9.03
CA THR A 668 -7.73 -28.65 8.80
C THR A 668 -8.13 -28.79 7.33
N THR A 669 -9.31 -29.36 7.07
CA THR A 669 -9.81 -29.56 5.70
C THR A 669 -10.54 -28.32 5.17
N HIS A 670 -10.17 -27.89 3.96
CA HIS A 670 -10.83 -26.79 3.25
C HIS A 670 -11.21 -27.23 1.84
N GLN A 671 -12.48 -27.03 1.47
CA GLN A 671 -12.98 -27.36 0.13
C GLN A 671 -12.92 -26.14 -0.79
N TYR A 672 -12.33 -26.31 -1.98
CA TYR A 672 -12.21 -25.26 -2.99
C TYR A 672 -12.91 -25.68 -4.29
N GLN A 673 -13.77 -24.81 -4.83
CA GLN A 673 -14.40 -25.00 -6.14
C GLN A 673 -14.02 -23.83 -7.05
N LYS A 674 -13.23 -24.09 -8.09
CA LYS A 674 -12.89 -23.08 -9.10
C LYS A 674 -13.93 -23.12 -10.23
N GLY A 675 -14.72 -22.06 -10.39
CA GLY A 675 -15.70 -21.94 -11.47
C GLY A 675 -15.07 -21.91 -12.87
N LYS A 676 -15.87 -22.15 -13.92
CA LYS A 676 -15.46 -22.13 -15.34
C LYS A 676 -14.91 -20.74 -15.74
N GLY A 677 -13.62 -20.51 -15.50
CA GLY A 677 -12.86 -19.36 -15.98
C GLY A 677 -11.57 -19.87 -16.60
N LYS A 678 -11.32 -19.49 -17.86
CA LYS A 678 -10.12 -19.83 -18.62
C LYS A 678 -8.86 -19.43 -17.83
N LEU A 679 -7.85 -20.29 -17.95
CA LEU A 679 -6.47 -20.10 -17.50
C LEU A 679 -5.90 -18.74 -17.90
#